data_AF-A0A9P6LJE7-F1
#
_entry.id   AF-A0A9P6LJE7-F1
#
_cell.length_a   1.000
_cell.length_b   1.000
_cell.length_c   1.000
_cell.angle_alpha   90.00
_cell.angle_beta   90.00
_cell.angle_gamma   90.00
#
_symmetry.space_group_name_H-M   'P 1'
#
loop_
_entity.id
_entity.type
_entity.pdbx_description
1 polymer ?
#
loop_
_entity_poly.entity_id
_entity_poly.type
_entity_poly.pdbx_seq_one_letter_code
_entity_poly.pdbx_strand_id
1 'polypeptide(L)'
;MQSAEWFMPPQALVPAVVLIVYLVYNYLIFPTPRSIAKLRFLNGEPGEWAPYYRALYRNTLDLKKTLRRHHTQHKNETVRVPILGPGQNKLILLPSAERKWLVDQPDSVVSMHEQTINHFQWDLGTIYPTRDHNKVTIHIIATKLTREIGNLIPALSDELDLALAKHWGDEGDGEWKEVGVYDTLRPIVSQAINRIFIGKRHCRNEEVLETGFSYAKVIPLEANLLWLLPTPLRRLLAPLVTLPSRWCERKWFRLTIDEVRRRLEARGHPQQHGTGSETDGWQEAEGADEADLLSWYIAHGESQDDPYLLDPEVLSARILLLNAFALHTNVFAIAHMILDIVGSGAEQGPKIVAQLRQEINEVRAADGGQQGWDKRSLARLERMDSSFRESQRVNTILSLGPLRIVGKDGVTTPSGVQIPRGYQVGIPAYSIHFDTDIYGPDAEAFNPFRFYDKRKDARGAGDNIKGARQAWATTSADYLSFGAGLNSCPGRFFASGMLKVLMANILLKYEFEFQEKRPENLWQGGSMAAQIAIRLLMENPYATPQELPIKFLVLINSAVPPFIMPLDEQKVTELPIEEAPKLRMLFDVFKADPAEHLDKLRPVKLANGRQALVNKTHYMTFFDKAWDGHPLSMPSLHITGLGDAPEYGQQLFDIAEPSQAEHIKHVFGHDFPRGLDMNKTIARSIRSLAEKAL
;
A
#
# COMPACT_ATOMS: atom_id res chain seq x y z
N MET A 1 -1.27 54.08 33.95
CA MET A 1 -0.71 52.72 33.84
C MET A 1 -1.10 52.18 32.47
N GLN A 2 -0.17 52.19 31.52
CA GLN A 2 -0.38 51.67 30.17
C GLN A 2 -0.33 50.14 30.20
N SER A 3 -1.38 49.51 29.68
CA SER A 3 -1.46 48.06 29.47
C SER A 3 -0.47 47.66 28.38
N ALA A 4 0.46 46.77 28.71
CA ALA A 4 1.40 46.20 27.76
C ALA A 4 0.63 45.43 26.68
N GLU A 5 0.67 45.92 25.44
CA GLU A 5 0.16 45.22 24.27
C GLU A 5 1.02 43.98 24.02
N TRP A 6 0.40 42.80 24.10
CA TRP A 6 1.08 41.55 23.81
C TRP A 6 1.39 41.49 22.31
N PHE A 7 2.64 41.23 21.96
CA PHE A 7 3.17 41.18 20.59
C PHE A 7 2.55 40.09 19.69
N MET A 8 1.62 39.26 20.21
CA MET A 8 1.01 38.15 19.49
C MET A 8 -0.44 37.94 19.96
N PRO A 9 -1.42 37.84 19.03
CA PRO A 9 -2.81 37.57 19.41
C PRO A 9 -2.94 36.18 20.07
N PRO A 10 -3.82 35.99 21.07
CA PRO A 10 -3.96 34.74 21.83
C PRO A 10 -4.16 33.49 20.95
N GLN A 11 -4.85 33.66 19.83
CA GLN A 11 -5.15 32.63 18.83
C GLN A 11 -3.90 32.10 18.10
N ALA A 12 -2.84 32.92 17.98
CA ALA A 12 -1.55 32.54 17.41
C ALA A 12 -0.53 32.14 18.49
N LEU A 13 -0.69 32.68 19.70
CA LEU A 13 0.16 32.38 20.85
C LEU A 13 0.04 30.90 21.25
N VAL A 14 -1.17 30.35 21.31
CA VAL A 14 -1.38 28.96 21.74
C VAL A 14 -0.74 27.95 20.76
N PRO A 15 -0.98 28.00 19.43
CA PRO A 15 -0.28 27.14 18.48
C PRO A 15 1.23 27.34 18.48
N ALA A 16 1.72 28.58 18.61
CA ALA A 16 3.15 28.87 18.66
C ALA A 16 3.80 28.33 19.93
N VAL A 17 3.15 28.45 21.09
CA VAL A 17 3.61 27.88 22.36
C VAL A 17 3.55 26.36 22.30
N VAL A 18 2.49 25.76 21.76
CA VAL A 18 2.41 24.29 21.56
C VAL A 18 3.51 23.80 20.64
N LEU A 19 3.79 24.52 19.54
CA LEU A 19 4.87 24.20 18.62
C LEU A 19 6.24 24.36 19.30
N ILE A 20 6.49 25.47 20.00
CA ILE A 20 7.75 25.71 20.72
C ILE A 20 7.94 24.67 21.81
N VAL A 21 6.91 24.37 22.62
CA VAL A 21 6.95 23.33 23.65
C VAL A 21 7.18 21.96 23.01
N TYR A 22 6.56 21.65 21.87
CA TYR A 22 6.81 20.41 21.13
C TYR A 22 8.26 20.33 20.63
N LEU A 23 8.79 21.42 20.07
CA LEU A 23 10.16 21.49 19.58
C LEU A 23 11.17 21.38 20.72
N VAL A 24 10.95 22.10 21.81
CA VAL A 24 11.77 22.07 23.03
C VAL A 24 11.68 20.71 23.72
N TYR A 25 10.50 20.11 23.82
CA TYR A 25 10.28 18.75 24.35
C TYR A 25 11.10 17.73 23.57
N ASN A 26 10.97 17.71 22.24
CA ASN A 26 11.70 16.77 21.40
C ASN A 26 13.22 17.01 21.43
N TYR A 27 13.68 18.27 21.51
CA TYR A 27 15.10 18.61 21.50
C TYR A 27 15.80 18.41 22.85
N LEU A 28 15.14 18.74 23.97
CA LEU A 28 15.73 18.67 25.31
C LEU A 28 15.61 17.28 25.96
N ILE A 29 14.51 16.54 25.72
CA ILE A 29 14.25 15.28 26.43
C ILE A 29 14.87 14.07 25.71
N PHE A 30 15.11 14.16 24.40
CA PHE A 30 15.75 13.10 23.62
C PHE A 30 16.99 13.63 22.88
N PRO A 31 18.09 13.94 23.60
CA PRO A 31 19.30 14.44 22.97
C PRO A 31 19.82 13.43 21.95
N THR A 32 20.13 13.91 20.74
CA THR A 32 20.73 13.05 19.70
C THR A 32 22.14 12.64 20.15
N PRO A 33 22.46 11.34 20.22
CA PRO A 33 23.79 10.86 20.59
C PRO A 33 24.87 11.44 19.67
N ARG A 34 26.07 11.70 20.21
CA ARG A 34 27.18 12.32 19.44
C ARG A 34 27.57 11.52 18.19
N SER A 35 27.49 10.19 18.23
CA SER A 35 27.77 9.32 17.08
C SER A 35 26.76 9.53 15.94
N ILE A 36 25.49 9.72 16.28
CA ILE A 36 24.41 9.97 15.33
C ILE A 36 24.40 11.42 14.86
N ALA A 37 24.69 12.38 15.76
CA ALA A 37 24.65 13.81 15.45
C ALA A 37 25.61 14.22 14.31
N LYS A 38 26.68 13.45 14.08
CA LYS A 38 27.66 13.66 12.99
C LYS A 38 27.16 13.20 11.63
N LEU A 39 26.14 12.34 11.58
CA LEU A 39 25.61 11.81 10.33
C LEU A 39 24.82 12.88 9.59
N ARG A 40 24.97 12.91 8.27
CA ARG A 40 24.19 13.78 7.39
C ARG A 40 22.73 13.37 7.39
N PHE A 41 21.85 14.31 7.10
CA PHE A 41 20.46 14.01 6.79
C PHE A 41 20.34 13.56 5.34
N LEU A 42 19.61 12.48 5.10
CA LEU A 42 19.16 12.08 3.77
C LEU A 42 18.46 13.28 3.14
N ASN A 43 18.93 13.68 1.95
CA ASN A 43 18.41 14.82 1.21
C ASN A 43 18.54 16.19 1.93
N GLY A 44 19.52 16.31 2.83
CA GLY A 44 19.97 17.59 3.39
C GLY A 44 21.15 18.16 2.61
N GLU A 45 21.07 19.43 2.20
CA GLU A 45 22.14 20.10 1.46
C GLU A 45 23.06 20.90 2.40
N PRO A 46 24.39 20.95 2.16
CA PRO A 46 25.31 21.75 2.96
C PRO A 46 24.92 23.24 2.98
N GLY A 47 24.98 23.87 4.16
CA GLY A 47 24.66 25.29 4.33
C GLY A 47 23.16 25.61 4.35
N GLU A 48 22.26 24.63 4.27
CA GLU A 48 20.83 24.88 4.42
C GLU A 48 20.47 25.30 5.85
N TRP A 49 19.63 26.33 5.96
CA TRP A 49 18.99 26.66 7.22
C TRP A 49 17.96 25.59 7.58
N ALA A 50 17.89 25.24 8.87
CA ALA A 50 16.97 24.21 9.38
C ALA A 50 17.00 22.89 8.57
N PRO A 51 18.18 22.30 8.31
CA PRO A 51 18.35 21.22 7.33
C PRO A 51 17.53 19.97 7.68
N TYR A 52 17.32 19.73 8.98
CA TYR A 52 16.46 18.64 9.47
C TYR A 52 15.03 18.74 8.92
N TYR A 53 14.36 19.88 9.07
CA TYR A 53 12.95 20.05 8.70
C TYR A 53 12.75 20.06 7.19
N ARG A 54 13.73 20.58 6.44
CA ARG A 54 13.72 20.53 4.97
C ARG A 54 13.88 19.10 4.46
N ALA A 55 14.85 18.36 5.02
CA ALA A 55 15.01 16.95 4.72
C ALA A 55 13.75 16.16 5.11
N LEU A 56 13.19 16.41 6.31
CA LEU A 56 11.97 15.80 6.81
C LEU A 56 10.82 15.96 5.81
N TYR A 57 10.61 17.19 5.35
CA TYR A 57 9.60 17.51 4.37
C TYR A 57 9.82 16.77 3.04
N ARG A 58 11.00 16.91 2.43
CA ARG A 58 11.31 16.29 1.13
C ARG A 58 11.21 14.76 1.17
N ASN A 59 11.74 14.14 2.22
CA ASN A 59 11.73 12.68 2.39
C ASN A 59 10.31 12.15 2.65
N THR A 60 9.44 12.93 3.31
CA THR A 60 8.04 12.54 3.53
C THR A 60 7.23 12.61 2.23
N LEU A 61 7.53 13.56 1.35
CA LEU A 61 6.85 13.69 0.06
C LEU A 61 7.19 12.58 -0.93
N ASP A 62 8.48 12.22 -1.05
CA ASP A 62 8.89 11.19 -2.00
C ASP A 62 10.15 10.46 -1.51
N LEU A 63 9.93 9.51 -0.62
CA LEU A 63 11.02 8.72 -0.08
C LEU A 63 11.71 7.89 -1.17
N LYS A 64 10.98 7.42 -2.19
CA LYS A 64 11.57 6.58 -3.26
C LYS A 64 12.59 7.36 -4.09
N LYS A 65 12.22 8.56 -4.54
CA LYS A 65 13.12 9.44 -5.30
C LYS A 65 14.33 9.85 -4.49
N THR A 66 14.14 10.18 -3.21
CA THR A 66 15.25 10.58 -2.32
C THR A 66 16.21 9.43 -2.05
N LEU A 67 15.71 8.21 -1.84
CA LEU A 67 16.55 7.02 -1.72
C LEU A 67 17.29 6.71 -3.01
N ARG A 68 16.63 6.80 -4.17
CA ARG A 68 17.27 6.57 -5.47
C ARG A 68 18.38 7.59 -5.75
N ARG A 69 18.16 8.88 -5.47
CA ARG A 69 19.18 9.92 -5.57
C ARG A 69 20.35 9.67 -4.61
N HIS A 70 20.07 9.28 -3.37
CA HIS A 70 21.12 8.94 -2.41
C HIS A 70 21.92 7.71 -2.84
N HIS A 71 21.26 6.69 -3.37
CA HIS A 71 21.95 5.49 -3.86
C HIS A 71 22.81 5.79 -5.10
N THR A 72 22.42 6.71 -5.97
CA THR A 72 23.27 7.09 -7.12
C THR A 72 24.43 8.01 -6.73
N GLN A 73 24.23 8.94 -5.80
CA GLN A 73 25.24 9.96 -5.47
C GLN A 73 26.12 9.61 -4.26
N HIS A 74 25.57 8.86 -3.30
CA HIS A 74 26.13 8.67 -1.97
C HIS A 74 25.88 7.23 -1.41
N LYS A 75 25.85 6.18 -2.26
CA LYS A 75 25.53 4.78 -1.84
C LYS A 75 26.34 4.22 -0.67
N ASN A 76 27.52 4.77 -0.42
CA ASN A 76 28.45 4.32 0.61
C ASN A 76 28.31 5.09 1.95
N GLU A 77 27.40 6.06 2.04
CA GLU A 77 27.21 6.89 3.23
C GLU A 77 26.07 6.38 4.12
N THR A 78 26.37 6.25 5.43
CA THR A 78 25.35 6.10 6.48
C THR A 78 24.71 7.46 6.76
N VAL A 79 23.39 7.55 6.67
CA VAL A 79 22.66 8.82 6.85
C VAL A 79 21.48 8.68 7.79
N ARG A 80 21.10 9.79 8.43
CA ARG A 80 19.83 9.89 9.17
C ARG A 80 18.71 10.12 8.17
N VAL A 81 17.55 9.54 8.40
CA VAL A 81 16.36 9.74 7.55
C VAL A 81 15.32 10.52 8.33
N PRO A 82 15.32 11.86 8.25
CA PRO A 82 14.17 12.64 8.69
C PRO A 82 12.95 12.24 7.87
N ILE A 83 11.93 11.69 8.51
CA ILE A 83 10.64 11.36 7.89
C ILE A 83 9.52 11.53 8.94
N LEU A 84 8.35 12.00 8.51
CA LEU A 84 7.16 12.04 9.35
C LEU A 84 6.54 10.63 9.43
N GLY A 85 6.07 10.25 10.62
CA GLY A 85 5.46 8.94 10.83
C GLY A 85 6.44 7.91 11.43
N PRO A 86 6.31 6.62 11.09
CA PRO A 86 7.10 5.57 11.70
C PRO A 86 8.62 5.75 11.59
N GLY A 87 9.31 5.69 12.73
CA GLY A 87 10.76 5.89 12.79
C GLY A 87 11.20 7.35 12.85
N GLN A 88 10.26 8.30 13.00
CA GLN A 88 10.55 9.73 13.12
C GLN A 88 11.67 10.01 14.14
N ASN A 89 12.63 10.83 13.74
CA ASN A 89 13.87 11.21 14.46
C ASN A 89 14.90 10.09 14.71
N LYS A 90 14.57 8.81 14.47
CA LYS A 90 15.40 7.66 14.87
C LYS A 90 15.78 6.70 13.75
N LEU A 91 15.35 6.98 12.52
CA LEU A 91 15.66 6.15 11.36
C LEU A 91 17.05 6.47 10.80
N ILE A 92 17.87 5.43 10.65
CA ILE A 92 19.21 5.44 10.06
C ILE A 92 19.19 4.56 8.81
N LEU A 93 19.62 5.13 7.69
CA LEU A 93 19.86 4.41 6.44
C LEU A 93 21.32 3.97 6.41
N LEU A 94 21.55 2.67 6.32
CA LEU A 94 22.88 2.11 6.13
C LEU A 94 23.24 2.05 4.63
N PRO A 95 24.54 2.06 4.30
CA PRO A 95 25.01 1.83 2.94
C PRO A 95 24.51 0.52 2.37
N SER A 96 24.25 0.50 1.06
CA SER A 96 23.84 -0.71 0.37
C SER A 96 24.88 -1.83 0.48
N ALA A 97 26.18 -1.51 0.65
CA ALA A 97 27.23 -2.49 0.89
C ALA A 97 27.07 -3.25 2.24
N GLU A 98 26.44 -2.65 3.24
CA GLU A 98 26.25 -3.24 4.57
C GLU A 98 24.98 -4.11 4.68
N ARG A 99 24.22 -4.24 3.59
CA ARG A 99 22.96 -5.01 3.53
C ARG A 99 23.10 -6.44 4.05
N LYS A 100 24.20 -7.13 3.69
CA LYS A 100 24.46 -8.50 4.15
C LYS A 100 24.72 -8.54 5.65
N TRP A 101 25.53 -7.61 6.16
CA TRP A 101 25.81 -7.51 7.59
C TRP A 101 24.54 -7.30 8.41
N LEU A 102 23.64 -6.40 7.97
CA LEU A 102 22.37 -6.16 8.66
C LEU A 102 21.47 -7.39 8.65
N VAL A 103 21.41 -8.09 7.52
CA VAL A 103 20.58 -9.30 7.34
C VAL A 103 21.07 -10.46 8.22
N ASP A 104 22.39 -10.57 8.41
CA ASP A 104 23.02 -11.65 9.17
C ASP A 104 22.98 -11.39 10.69
N GLN A 105 22.52 -10.22 11.16
CA GLN A 105 22.45 -9.93 12.60
C GLN A 105 21.38 -10.76 13.32
N PRO A 106 21.64 -11.21 14.56
CA PRO A 106 20.63 -11.86 15.39
C PRO A 106 19.58 -10.85 15.88
N ASP A 107 18.37 -11.36 16.16
CA ASP A 107 17.23 -10.54 16.60
C ASP A 107 17.46 -9.83 17.95
N SER A 108 18.38 -10.35 18.78
CA SER A 108 18.81 -9.73 20.04
C SER A 108 19.61 -8.43 19.84
N VAL A 109 20.27 -8.28 18.69
CA VAL A 109 21.08 -7.10 18.35
C VAL A 109 20.24 -6.10 17.55
N VAL A 110 19.48 -6.58 16.56
CA VAL A 110 18.56 -5.76 15.77
C VAL A 110 17.25 -6.51 15.54
N SER A 111 16.18 -6.08 16.20
CA SER A 111 14.90 -6.80 16.19
C SER A 111 13.96 -6.32 15.09
N MET A 112 13.43 -7.26 14.30
CA MET A 112 12.29 -6.98 13.42
C MET A 112 11.00 -6.90 14.21
N HIS A 113 10.81 -7.78 15.19
CA HIS A 113 9.57 -7.88 15.95
C HIS A 113 9.25 -6.57 16.69
N GLU A 114 10.24 -6.04 17.41
CA GLU A 114 10.10 -4.71 18.04
C GLU A 114 9.85 -3.62 17.02
N GLN A 115 10.51 -3.70 15.84
CA GLN A 115 10.32 -2.73 14.77
C GLN A 115 8.87 -2.73 14.28
N THR A 116 8.24 -3.89 14.08
CA THR A 116 6.87 -3.97 13.59
C THR A 116 5.88 -3.49 14.66
N ILE A 117 6.07 -3.87 15.94
CA ILE A 117 5.28 -3.35 17.09
C ILE A 117 5.33 -1.84 17.16
N ASN A 118 6.53 -1.28 17.07
CA ASN A 118 6.73 0.15 17.15
C ASN A 118 6.20 0.86 15.89
N HIS A 119 6.39 0.28 14.70
CA HIS A 119 5.96 0.88 13.44
C HIS A 119 4.46 1.10 13.40
N PHE A 120 3.68 0.06 13.74
CA PHE A 120 2.22 0.11 13.73
C PHE A 120 1.59 0.59 15.04
N GLN A 121 2.40 0.86 16.07
CA GLN A 121 1.94 1.26 17.40
C GLN A 121 0.92 0.27 17.98
N TRP A 122 1.14 -1.04 17.85
CA TRP A 122 0.15 -2.07 18.24
C TRP A 122 -0.26 -2.01 19.72
N ASP A 123 0.63 -1.55 20.60
CA ASP A 123 0.33 -1.33 22.02
C ASP A 123 -0.81 -0.32 22.26
N LEU A 124 -1.11 0.51 21.25
CA LEU A 124 -2.11 1.57 21.29
C LEU A 124 -3.19 1.41 20.21
N GLY A 125 -2.87 0.71 19.12
CA GLY A 125 -3.63 0.64 17.87
C GLY A 125 -4.76 -0.38 17.82
N THR A 126 -4.99 -1.17 18.87
CA THR A 126 -5.90 -2.34 18.83
C THR A 126 -6.71 -2.47 20.12
N ILE A 127 -7.75 -3.32 20.10
CA ILE A 127 -8.50 -3.71 21.31
C ILE A 127 -7.67 -4.68 22.17
N TYR A 128 -6.82 -5.51 21.55
CA TYR A 128 -5.96 -6.50 22.22
C TYR A 128 -4.47 -6.22 21.99
N PRO A 129 -3.89 -5.25 22.73
CA PRO A 129 -2.53 -4.77 22.48
C PRO A 129 -1.45 -5.83 22.71
N THR A 130 -1.72 -6.83 23.56
CA THR A 130 -0.74 -7.88 23.91
C THR A 130 -0.77 -9.09 22.97
N ARG A 131 -1.72 -9.16 22.02
CA ARG A 131 -1.96 -10.37 21.20
C ARG A 131 -0.73 -10.82 20.39
N ASP A 132 0.11 -9.85 20.01
CA ASP A 132 1.29 -10.02 19.17
C ASP A 132 2.60 -9.69 19.92
N HIS A 133 2.58 -9.59 21.25
CA HIS A 133 3.83 -9.44 22.03
C HIS A 133 4.71 -10.68 21.90
N ASN A 134 4.09 -11.86 21.79
CA ASN A 134 4.77 -13.11 21.47
C ASN A 134 4.88 -13.33 19.96
N LYS A 135 5.71 -14.30 19.55
CA LYS A 135 5.97 -14.61 18.13
C LYS A 135 5.15 -15.81 17.63
N VAL A 136 4.03 -16.14 18.27
CA VAL A 136 3.24 -17.35 18.01
C VAL A 136 2.79 -17.41 16.55
N THR A 137 2.20 -16.33 16.02
CA THR A 137 1.77 -16.26 14.61
C THR A 137 2.90 -16.50 13.63
N ILE A 138 4.04 -15.83 13.81
CA ILE A 138 5.22 -16.00 12.95
C ILE A 138 5.72 -17.45 13.02
N HIS A 139 5.77 -18.03 14.22
CA HIS A 139 6.20 -19.41 14.43
C HIS A 139 5.29 -20.41 13.72
N ILE A 140 3.96 -20.30 13.87
CA ILE A 140 2.99 -21.20 13.23
C ILE A 140 3.07 -21.09 11.70
N ILE A 141 3.21 -19.89 11.15
CA ILE A 141 3.36 -19.71 9.69
C ILE A 141 4.64 -20.38 9.18
N ALA A 142 5.76 -20.11 9.86
CA ALA A 142 7.07 -20.61 9.46
C ALA A 142 7.20 -22.15 9.61
N THR A 143 6.44 -22.75 10.53
CA THR A 143 6.55 -24.19 10.84
C THR A 143 5.41 -25.02 10.28
N LYS A 144 4.14 -24.64 10.50
CA LYS A 144 2.95 -25.41 10.11
C LYS A 144 2.48 -25.03 8.72
N LEU A 145 2.09 -23.77 8.49
CA LEU A 145 1.58 -23.33 7.18
C LEU A 145 2.54 -23.67 6.03
N THR A 146 3.84 -23.42 6.24
CA THR A 146 4.88 -23.71 5.25
C THR A 146 5.01 -25.22 4.92
N ARG A 147 4.79 -26.11 5.89
CA ARG A 147 4.83 -27.56 5.68
C ARG A 147 3.55 -28.06 5.01
N GLU A 148 2.41 -27.54 5.43
CA GLU A 148 1.09 -27.95 4.97
C GLU A 148 0.71 -27.39 3.60
N ILE A 149 1.45 -26.42 3.05
CA ILE A 149 1.09 -25.76 1.79
C ILE A 149 0.68 -26.73 0.67
N GLY A 150 1.35 -27.88 0.55
CA GLY A 150 1.01 -28.89 -0.45
C GLY A 150 -0.41 -29.44 -0.29
N ASN A 151 -0.84 -29.66 0.94
CA ASN A 151 -2.16 -30.17 1.30
C ASN A 151 -3.25 -29.10 1.16
N LEU A 152 -2.89 -27.82 1.20
CA LEU A 152 -3.83 -26.70 1.07
C LEU A 152 -4.11 -26.31 -0.39
N ILE A 153 -3.25 -26.71 -1.34
CA ILE A 153 -3.38 -26.33 -2.76
C ILE A 153 -4.75 -26.73 -3.35
N PRO A 154 -5.30 -27.94 -3.13
CA PRO A 154 -6.61 -28.27 -3.68
C PRO A 154 -7.71 -27.31 -3.20
N ALA A 155 -7.78 -27.07 -1.89
CA ALA A 155 -8.77 -26.15 -1.31
C ALA A 155 -8.57 -24.69 -1.78
N LEU A 156 -7.32 -24.27 -2.00
CA LEU A 156 -7.01 -22.97 -2.60
C LEU A 156 -7.48 -22.90 -4.06
N SER A 157 -7.21 -23.94 -4.85
CA SER A 157 -7.60 -23.99 -6.27
C SER A 157 -9.11 -23.90 -6.41
N ASP A 158 -9.86 -24.68 -5.63
CA ASP A 158 -11.33 -24.68 -5.67
C ASP A 158 -11.91 -23.28 -5.41
N GLU A 159 -11.40 -22.59 -4.39
CA GLU A 159 -11.89 -21.25 -4.03
C GLU A 159 -11.43 -20.16 -5.01
N LEU A 160 -10.20 -20.27 -5.54
CA LEU A 160 -9.71 -19.35 -6.57
C LEU A 160 -10.51 -19.50 -7.86
N ASP A 161 -10.79 -20.73 -8.28
CA ASP A 161 -11.59 -21.01 -9.47
C ASP A 161 -13.02 -20.48 -9.32
N LEU A 162 -13.67 -20.74 -8.17
CA LEU A 162 -15.01 -20.25 -7.89
C LEU A 162 -15.07 -18.71 -7.85
N ALA A 163 -14.08 -18.07 -7.23
CA ALA A 163 -14.05 -16.62 -7.14
C ALA A 163 -13.72 -15.96 -8.50
N LEU A 164 -12.80 -16.55 -9.28
CA LEU A 164 -12.52 -16.11 -10.65
C LEU A 164 -13.78 -16.17 -11.52
N ALA A 165 -14.45 -17.31 -11.55
CA ALA A 165 -15.72 -17.49 -12.27
C ALA A 165 -16.75 -16.42 -11.89
N LYS A 166 -16.92 -16.17 -10.59
CA LYS A 166 -17.86 -15.15 -10.08
C LYS A 166 -17.53 -13.74 -10.57
N HIS A 167 -16.26 -13.35 -10.58
CA HIS A 167 -15.87 -11.95 -10.83
C HIS A 167 -15.51 -11.68 -12.30
N TRP A 168 -14.89 -12.62 -12.98
CA TRP A 168 -14.39 -12.48 -14.34
C TRP A 168 -15.27 -13.21 -15.37
N GLY A 169 -16.07 -14.19 -14.94
CA GLY A 169 -16.92 -15.02 -15.81
C GLY A 169 -16.29 -16.39 -16.09
N ASP A 170 -17.10 -17.34 -16.57
CA ASP A 170 -16.68 -18.67 -17.01
C ASP A 170 -16.53 -18.74 -18.54
N GLU A 171 -15.84 -19.79 -19.01
CA GLU A 171 -15.70 -20.10 -20.43
C GLU A 171 -17.08 -20.35 -21.06
N GLY A 172 -17.58 -19.43 -21.90
CA GLY A 172 -18.86 -19.67 -22.58
C GLY A 172 -19.40 -18.54 -23.44
N ASP A 173 -19.11 -17.29 -23.11
CA ASP A 173 -19.83 -16.17 -23.73
C ASP A 173 -19.13 -15.65 -25.01
N GLY A 174 -17.82 -15.88 -25.16
CA GLY A 174 -17.02 -15.45 -26.31
C GLY A 174 -16.85 -13.92 -26.45
N GLU A 175 -17.44 -13.16 -25.53
CA GLU A 175 -17.43 -11.69 -25.49
C GLU A 175 -16.24 -11.17 -24.66
N TRP A 176 -15.62 -10.08 -25.10
CA TRP A 176 -14.60 -9.37 -24.32
C TRP A 176 -15.26 -8.61 -23.15
N LYS A 177 -14.52 -8.46 -22.05
CA LYS A 177 -15.02 -7.83 -20.83
C LYS A 177 -13.94 -7.04 -20.10
N GLU A 178 -14.17 -5.75 -19.92
CA GLU A 178 -13.36 -4.88 -19.07
C GLU A 178 -13.51 -5.31 -17.60
N VAL A 179 -12.36 -5.56 -16.96
CA VAL A 179 -12.30 -5.87 -15.54
C VAL A 179 -11.39 -4.90 -14.81
N GLY A 180 -11.91 -4.28 -13.75
CA GLY A 180 -11.09 -3.54 -12.80
C GLY A 180 -10.14 -4.49 -12.07
N VAL A 181 -8.90 -4.62 -12.56
CA VAL A 181 -7.91 -5.62 -12.09
C VAL A 181 -7.76 -5.57 -10.56
N TYR A 182 -7.51 -4.40 -9.99
CA TYR A 182 -7.38 -4.27 -8.54
C TYR A 182 -8.69 -4.58 -7.79
N ASP A 183 -9.82 -4.08 -8.29
CA ASP A 183 -11.11 -4.17 -7.60
C ASP A 183 -11.66 -5.58 -7.56
N THR A 184 -11.48 -6.33 -8.64
CA THR A 184 -11.92 -7.72 -8.77
C THR A 184 -10.97 -8.71 -8.09
N LEU A 185 -9.65 -8.47 -8.12
CA LEU A 185 -8.68 -9.33 -7.43
C LEU A 185 -8.77 -9.24 -5.91
N ARG A 186 -9.28 -8.14 -5.36
CA ARG A 186 -9.53 -8.00 -3.91
C ARG A 186 -10.38 -9.16 -3.36
N PRO A 187 -11.66 -9.31 -3.74
CA PRO A 187 -12.50 -10.40 -3.24
C PRO A 187 -11.97 -11.79 -3.62
N ILE A 188 -11.39 -11.97 -4.82
CA ILE A 188 -10.81 -13.26 -5.26
C ILE A 188 -9.72 -13.74 -4.30
N VAL A 189 -8.72 -12.90 -4.05
CA VAL A 189 -7.59 -13.24 -3.17
C VAL A 189 -8.06 -13.39 -1.72
N SER A 190 -9.02 -12.56 -1.28
CA SER A 190 -9.54 -12.60 0.09
C SER A 190 -10.30 -13.89 0.39
N GLN A 191 -11.09 -14.38 -0.57
CA GLN A 191 -11.80 -15.64 -0.43
C GLN A 191 -10.83 -16.80 -0.25
N ALA A 192 -9.80 -16.89 -1.10
CA ALA A 192 -8.78 -17.94 -1.01
C ALA A 192 -7.99 -17.87 0.31
N ILE A 193 -7.60 -16.68 0.77
CA ILE A 193 -6.89 -16.51 2.05
C ILE A 193 -7.78 -16.94 3.22
N ASN A 194 -9.04 -16.50 3.26
CA ASN A 194 -9.93 -16.82 4.36
C ASN A 194 -10.30 -18.31 4.42
N ARG A 195 -10.27 -19.03 3.29
CA ARG A 195 -10.45 -20.50 3.26
C ARG A 195 -9.41 -21.20 4.13
N ILE A 196 -8.18 -20.67 4.15
CA ILE A 196 -7.05 -21.21 4.90
C ILE A 196 -6.92 -20.60 6.29
N PHE A 197 -7.47 -19.40 6.52
CA PHE A 197 -7.29 -18.70 7.79
C PHE A 197 -8.39 -19.03 8.81
N ILE A 198 -9.64 -19.09 8.36
CA ILE A 198 -10.82 -19.27 9.22
C ILE A 198 -11.77 -20.38 8.73
N GLY A 199 -11.54 -20.94 7.55
CA GLY A 199 -12.26 -22.10 7.03
C GLY A 199 -13.42 -21.75 6.09
N LYS A 200 -14.11 -22.80 5.60
CA LYS A 200 -15.07 -22.72 4.48
C LYS A 200 -16.25 -21.79 4.75
N ARG A 201 -16.73 -21.76 6.00
CA ARG A 201 -17.97 -21.07 6.38
C ARG A 201 -17.88 -19.55 6.21
N HIS A 202 -16.70 -18.99 6.43
CA HIS A 202 -16.50 -17.53 6.44
C HIS A 202 -15.76 -17.03 5.20
N CYS A 203 -15.10 -17.93 4.45
CA CYS A 203 -14.27 -17.52 3.31
C CYS A 203 -15.05 -16.92 2.15
N ARG A 204 -16.36 -17.17 2.05
CA ARG A 204 -17.23 -16.60 1.00
C ARG A 204 -18.12 -15.47 1.51
N ASN A 205 -18.07 -15.14 2.80
CA ASN A 205 -18.92 -14.13 3.39
C ASN A 205 -18.39 -12.73 3.04
N GLU A 206 -19.13 -11.98 2.22
CA GLU A 206 -18.70 -10.68 1.71
C GLU A 206 -18.42 -9.66 2.83
N GLU A 207 -19.19 -9.67 3.92
CA GLU A 207 -18.92 -8.78 5.06
C GLU A 207 -17.60 -9.12 5.77
N VAL A 208 -17.25 -10.41 5.87
CA VAL A 208 -15.96 -10.85 6.43
C VAL A 208 -14.82 -10.37 5.53
N LEU A 209 -14.94 -10.57 4.22
CA LEU A 209 -13.92 -10.17 3.25
C LEU A 209 -13.70 -8.65 3.24
N GLU A 210 -14.79 -7.88 3.23
CA GLU A 210 -14.75 -6.41 3.26
C GLU A 210 -14.16 -5.87 4.58
N THR A 211 -14.53 -6.48 5.71
CA THR A 211 -14.02 -6.07 7.03
C THR A 211 -12.51 -6.27 7.12
N GLY A 212 -12.00 -7.40 6.64
CA GLY A 212 -10.56 -7.67 6.58
C GLY A 212 -9.80 -6.62 5.73
N PHE A 213 -10.30 -6.29 4.54
CA PHE A 213 -9.69 -5.24 3.70
C PHE A 213 -9.76 -3.85 4.32
N SER A 214 -10.88 -3.51 4.95
CA SER A 214 -11.07 -2.21 5.58
C SER A 214 -10.10 -2.04 6.75
N TYR A 215 -9.97 -3.06 7.59
CA TYR A 215 -9.00 -3.10 8.68
C TYR A 215 -7.57 -2.89 8.17
N ALA A 216 -7.23 -3.56 7.07
CA ALA A 216 -5.93 -3.48 6.45
C ALA A 216 -5.58 -2.09 5.86
N LYS A 217 -6.59 -1.27 5.50
CA LYS A 217 -6.40 0.12 5.07
C LYS A 217 -6.22 1.09 6.24
N VAL A 218 -6.97 0.89 7.33
CA VAL A 218 -6.98 1.85 8.46
C VAL A 218 -5.76 1.72 9.37
N ILE A 219 -5.22 0.51 9.60
CA ILE A 219 -4.06 0.32 10.50
C ILE A 219 -2.85 1.19 10.11
N PRO A 220 -2.38 1.21 8.84
CA PRO A 220 -1.23 2.04 8.48
C PRO A 220 -1.52 3.54 8.62
N LEU A 221 -2.75 3.98 8.32
CA LEU A 221 -3.17 5.37 8.45
C LEU A 221 -3.16 5.80 9.93
N GLU A 222 -3.79 5.02 10.80
CA GLU A 222 -3.85 5.29 12.24
C GLU A 222 -2.46 5.26 12.87
N ALA A 223 -1.59 4.33 12.48
CA ALA A 223 -0.20 4.31 12.93
C ALA A 223 0.50 5.63 12.60
N ASN A 224 0.39 6.13 11.38
CA ASN A 224 0.96 7.42 10.99
C ASN A 224 0.40 8.57 11.84
N LEU A 225 -0.92 8.61 12.07
CA LEU A 225 -1.55 9.62 12.93
C LEU A 225 -1.03 9.56 14.38
N LEU A 226 -0.91 8.35 14.96
CA LEU A 226 -0.35 8.15 16.29
C LEU A 226 1.11 8.62 16.39
N TRP A 227 1.90 8.42 15.33
CA TRP A 227 3.28 8.89 15.27
C TRP A 227 3.40 10.42 15.28
N LEU A 228 2.44 11.13 14.68
CA LEU A 228 2.39 12.60 14.71
C LEU A 228 2.05 13.16 16.10
N LEU A 229 1.42 12.36 16.97
CA LEU A 229 1.11 12.78 18.33
C LEU A 229 2.35 12.80 19.23
N PRO A 230 2.50 13.84 20.08
CA PRO A 230 3.52 13.87 21.13
C PRO A 230 3.39 12.66 22.07
N THR A 231 4.51 12.08 22.50
CA THR A 231 4.54 10.85 23.30
C THR A 231 3.61 10.86 24.53
N PRO A 232 3.51 11.93 25.34
CA PRO A 232 2.61 11.95 26.49
C PRO A 232 1.12 11.95 26.10
N LEU A 233 0.77 12.61 25.00
CA LEU A 233 -0.61 12.71 24.51
C LEU A 233 -1.03 11.47 23.73
N ARG A 234 -0.07 10.71 23.18
CA ARG A 234 -0.36 9.55 22.34
C ARG A 234 -1.21 8.51 23.04
N ARG A 235 -0.92 8.18 24.30
CA ARG A 235 -1.73 7.21 25.08
C ARG A 235 -3.14 7.72 25.36
N LEU A 236 -3.29 9.01 25.60
CA LEU A 236 -4.58 9.63 25.90
C LEU A 236 -5.48 9.69 24.66
N LEU A 237 -4.91 10.05 23.51
CA LEU A 237 -5.64 10.25 22.26
C LEU A 237 -5.75 8.98 21.40
N ALA A 238 -4.95 7.95 21.67
CA ALA A 238 -4.98 6.70 20.91
C ALA A 238 -6.39 6.10 20.77
N PRO A 239 -7.21 5.97 21.83
CA PRO A 239 -8.56 5.44 21.71
C PRO A 239 -9.45 6.17 20.71
N LEU A 240 -9.22 7.47 20.48
CA LEU A 240 -9.96 8.29 19.51
C LEU A 240 -9.41 8.12 18.10
N VAL A 241 -8.08 8.14 17.94
CA VAL A 241 -7.41 7.95 16.65
C VAL A 241 -7.71 6.56 16.08
N THR A 242 -7.82 5.55 16.96
CA THR A 242 -7.98 4.14 16.57
C THR A 242 -9.44 3.68 16.59
N LEU A 243 -10.41 4.61 16.56
CA LEU A 243 -11.82 4.25 16.47
C LEU A 243 -12.16 3.40 15.23
N PRO A 244 -11.64 3.72 14.02
CA PRO A 244 -11.92 2.93 12.82
C PRO A 244 -11.44 1.47 12.92
N SER A 245 -10.19 1.23 13.35
CA SER A 245 -9.65 -0.13 13.53
C SER A 245 -10.40 -0.91 14.60
N ARG A 246 -10.74 -0.27 15.73
CA ARG A 246 -11.57 -0.87 16.79
C ARG A 246 -12.98 -1.22 16.30
N TRP A 247 -13.56 -0.41 15.43
CA TRP A 247 -14.84 -0.73 14.79
C TRP A 247 -14.72 -1.96 13.89
N CYS A 248 -13.66 -2.03 13.05
CA CYS A 248 -13.38 -3.20 12.23
C CYS A 248 -13.17 -4.47 13.09
N GLU A 249 -12.42 -4.38 14.19
CA GLU A 249 -12.21 -5.50 15.11
C GLU A 249 -13.52 -5.98 15.74
N ARG A 250 -14.38 -5.07 16.23
CA ARG A 250 -15.71 -5.43 16.76
C ARG A 250 -16.61 -6.06 15.71
N LYS A 251 -16.64 -5.51 14.49
CA LYS A 251 -17.42 -6.07 13.37
C LYS A 251 -16.90 -7.47 13.03
N TRP A 252 -15.59 -7.65 12.98
CA TRP A 252 -14.95 -8.95 12.74
C TRP A 252 -15.32 -9.97 13.82
N PHE A 253 -15.22 -9.62 15.10
CA PHE A 253 -15.63 -10.52 16.19
C PHE A 253 -17.09 -10.91 16.06
N ARG A 254 -17.99 -9.95 15.84
CA ARG A 254 -19.42 -10.23 15.62
C ARG A 254 -19.66 -11.26 14.50
N LEU A 255 -18.83 -11.24 13.45
CA LEU A 255 -18.99 -12.13 12.29
C LEU A 255 -18.30 -13.49 12.45
N THR A 256 -17.29 -13.61 13.31
CA THR A 256 -16.36 -14.75 13.29
C THR A 256 -16.18 -15.46 14.64
N ILE A 257 -16.57 -14.83 15.75
CA ILE A 257 -16.27 -15.35 17.08
C ILE A 257 -17.01 -16.66 17.38
N ASP A 258 -18.21 -16.84 16.81
CA ASP A 258 -19.00 -18.05 17.01
C ASP A 258 -18.31 -19.27 16.41
N GLU A 259 -17.59 -19.10 15.30
CA GLU A 259 -16.77 -20.17 14.73
C GLU A 259 -15.59 -20.54 15.62
N VAL A 260 -14.94 -19.54 16.22
CA VAL A 260 -13.84 -19.76 17.16
C VAL A 260 -14.34 -20.52 18.39
N ARG A 261 -15.46 -20.07 18.99
CA ARG A 261 -16.09 -20.73 20.13
C ARG A 261 -16.51 -22.16 19.82
N ARG A 262 -17.18 -22.36 18.69
CA ARG A 262 -17.60 -23.69 18.23
C ARG A 262 -16.43 -24.67 18.13
N ARG A 263 -15.27 -24.23 17.59
CA ARG A 263 -14.09 -25.09 17.48
C ARG A 263 -13.39 -25.35 18.82
N LEU A 264 -13.41 -24.38 19.74
CA LEU A 264 -12.92 -24.57 21.10
C LEU A 264 -13.80 -25.56 21.88
N GLU A 265 -15.12 -25.42 21.79
CA GLU A 265 -16.10 -26.33 22.41
C GLU A 265 -15.93 -27.77 21.91
N ALA A 266 -15.81 -27.96 20.59
CA ALA A 266 -15.57 -29.26 19.97
C ALA A 266 -14.26 -29.93 20.45
N ARG A 267 -13.30 -29.14 20.95
CA ARG A 267 -12.00 -29.59 21.47
C ARG A 267 -11.94 -29.64 23.00
N GLY A 268 -13.08 -29.52 23.69
CA GLY A 268 -13.16 -29.65 25.14
C GLY A 268 -12.80 -28.38 25.92
N HIS A 269 -12.85 -27.22 25.27
CA HIS A 269 -12.65 -25.90 25.89
C HIS A 269 -13.96 -25.07 25.93
N PRO A 270 -14.99 -25.48 26.71
CA PRO A 270 -16.24 -24.74 26.81
C PRO A 270 -16.04 -23.40 27.53
N GLN A 271 -16.64 -22.33 27.02
CA GLN A 271 -16.56 -20.99 27.60
C GLN A 271 -17.73 -20.70 28.54
N GLN A 272 -17.46 -20.23 29.76
CA GLN A 272 -18.49 -19.86 30.75
C GLN A 272 -19.01 -18.42 30.57
N HIS A 273 -19.31 -17.92 29.37
CA HIS A 273 -19.99 -16.62 29.21
C HIS A 273 -20.79 -16.54 27.90
N GLY A 274 -22.11 -16.73 27.99
CA GLY A 274 -23.05 -16.50 26.89
C GLY A 274 -24.45 -17.01 27.21
N THR A 275 -25.32 -16.15 27.73
CA THR A 275 -26.76 -16.40 27.85
C THR A 275 -27.39 -16.50 26.46
N GLY A 276 -27.88 -17.69 26.10
CA GLY A 276 -28.96 -17.91 25.14
C GLY A 276 -28.70 -17.58 23.67
N SER A 277 -28.28 -18.58 22.90
CA SER A 277 -28.95 -18.86 21.63
C SER A 277 -29.28 -20.34 21.60
N GLU A 278 -30.56 -20.66 21.49
CA GLU A 278 -31.04 -22.01 21.24
C GLU A 278 -30.29 -22.59 20.03
N THR A 279 -29.48 -23.62 20.28
CA THR A 279 -28.84 -24.41 19.23
C THR A 279 -29.90 -25.34 18.66
N ASP A 280 -30.77 -24.82 17.81
CA ASP A 280 -31.70 -25.64 17.04
C ASP A 280 -30.90 -26.45 16.00
N GLY A 281 -30.74 -27.75 16.29
CA GLY A 281 -30.50 -28.82 15.31
C GLY A 281 -29.37 -28.61 14.30
N TRP A 282 -28.11 -28.65 14.74
CA TRP A 282 -26.97 -28.66 13.81
C TRP A 282 -26.19 -29.98 13.93
N GLN A 283 -26.01 -30.65 12.78
CA GLN A 283 -25.25 -31.90 12.67
C GLN A 283 -23.82 -31.69 13.22
N GLU A 284 -23.51 -32.40 14.30
CA GLU A 284 -22.17 -32.51 14.87
C GLU A 284 -21.17 -32.99 13.80
N ALA A 285 -19.99 -32.39 13.78
CA ALA A 285 -18.75 -32.88 13.15
C ALA A 285 -18.36 -32.45 11.71
N GLU A 286 -19.06 -31.57 10.99
CA GLU A 286 -18.48 -31.00 9.76
C GLU A 286 -17.51 -29.83 10.06
N GLY A 287 -16.21 -30.09 9.88
CA GLY A 287 -15.16 -29.06 9.81
C GLY A 287 -14.45 -28.68 11.12
N ALA A 288 -14.65 -29.40 12.22
CA ALA A 288 -13.86 -29.21 13.45
C ALA A 288 -12.37 -29.62 13.29
N ASP A 289 -12.10 -30.54 12.35
CA ASP A 289 -10.78 -31.05 12.01
C ASP A 289 -10.22 -30.47 10.69
N GLU A 290 -10.83 -29.42 10.13
CA GLU A 290 -10.24 -28.76 8.94
C GLU A 290 -8.84 -28.21 9.31
N ALA A 291 -7.83 -28.64 8.55
CA ALA A 291 -6.45 -28.22 8.69
C ALA A 291 -6.26 -26.79 8.16
N ASP A 292 -6.64 -25.82 8.98
CA ASP A 292 -6.49 -24.40 8.72
C ASP A 292 -5.76 -23.67 9.87
N LEU A 293 -5.54 -22.38 9.70
CA LEU A 293 -4.76 -21.58 10.64
C LEU A 293 -5.42 -21.50 12.04
N LEU A 294 -6.75 -21.39 12.10
CA LEU A 294 -7.49 -21.35 13.37
C LEU A 294 -7.26 -22.65 14.15
N SER A 295 -7.39 -23.81 13.48
CA SER A 295 -7.11 -25.11 14.10
C SER A 295 -5.67 -25.22 14.59
N TRP A 296 -4.69 -24.66 13.87
CA TRP A 296 -3.29 -24.66 14.32
C TRP A 296 -3.03 -23.71 15.49
N TYR A 297 -3.72 -22.58 15.58
CA TYR A 297 -3.63 -21.73 16.75
C TYR A 297 -4.17 -22.41 18.00
N ILE A 298 -5.34 -23.04 17.90
CA ILE A 298 -5.96 -23.79 19.00
C ILE A 298 -5.03 -24.92 19.45
N ALA A 299 -4.56 -25.74 18.51
CA ALA A 299 -3.63 -26.83 18.81
C ALA A 299 -2.31 -26.35 19.45
N HIS A 300 -1.83 -25.15 19.07
CA HIS A 300 -0.67 -24.57 19.71
C HIS A 300 -0.98 -24.13 21.15
N GLY A 301 -2.12 -23.48 21.39
CA GLY A 301 -2.58 -23.11 22.73
C GLY A 301 -2.72 -24.32 23.66
N GLU A 302 -3.34 -25.40 23.17
CA GLU A 302 -3.44 -26.70 23.84
C GLU A 302 -2.05 -27.24 24.23
N SER A 303 -1.09 -27.20 23.30
CA SER A 303 0.26 -27.72 23.54
C SER A 303 1.07 -26.93 24.57
N GLN A 304 0.72 -25.66 24.81
CA GLN A 304 1.39 -24.80 25.77
C GLN A 304 0.67 -24.74 27.12
N ASP A 305 -0.54 -25.30 27.23
CA ASP A 305 -1.43 -25.18 28.39
C ASP A 305 -1.60 -23.71 28.83
N ASP A 306 -1.77 -22.81 27.85
CA ASP A 306 -1.87 -21.36 28.08
C ASP A 306 -3.30 -20.86 27.77
N PRO A 307 -4.11 -20.51 28.81
CA PRO A 307 -5.46 -19.99 28.63
C PRO A 307 -5.52 -18.71 27.78
N TYR A 308 -4.46 -17.90 27.78
CA TYR A 308 -4.41 -16.69 26.96
C TYR A 308 -4.35 -17.01 25.46
N LEU A 309 -3.67 -18.10 25.09
CA LEU A 309 -3.59 -18.54 23.69
C LEU A 309 -4.88 -19.21 23.20
N LEU A 310 -5.74 -19.64 24.13
CA LEU A 310 -7.03 -20.26 23.87
C LEU A 310 -8.20 -19.28 24.00
N ASP A 311 -7.94 -18.01 24.34
CA ASP A 311 -8.95 -16.98 24.40
C ASP A 311 -9.54 -16.70 22.98
N PRO A 312 -10.88 -16.76 22.80
CA PRO A 312 -11.51 -16.61 21.50
C PRO A 312 -11.22 -15.26 20.83
N GLU A 313 -11.15 -14.19 21.60
CA GLU A 313 -10.93 -12.84 21.10
C GLU A 313 -9.46 -12.67 20.69
N VAL A 314 -8.52 -13.24 21.46
CA VAL A 314 -7.09 -13.31 21.08
C VAL A 314 -6.89 -14.10 19.79
N LEU A 315 -7.52 -15.28 19.68
CA LEU A 315 -7.47 -16.12 18.47
C LEU A 315 -8.03 -15.38 17.25
N SER A 316 -9.23 -14.79 17.39
CA SER A 316 -9.88 -14.06 16.31
C SER A 316 -9.08 -12.80 15.91
N ALA A 317 -8.53 -12.07 16.89
CA ALA A 317 -7.74 -10.87 16.64
C ALA A 317 -6.42 -11.19 15.89
N ARG A 318 -5.77 -12.32 16.21
CA ARG A 318 -4.58 -12.78 15.48
C ARG A 318 -4.90 -13.16 14.03
N ILE A 319 -6.04 -13.81 13.80
CA ILE A 319 -6.50 -14.11 12.44
C ILE A 319 -6.74 -12.82 11.66
N LEU A 320 -7.49 -11.86 12.21
CA LEU A 320 -7.78 -10.59 11.56
C LEU A 320 -6.50 -9.81 11.21
N LEU A 321 -5.54 -9.72 12.14
CA LEU A 321 -4.29 -9.01 11.88
C LEU A 321 -3.49 -9.69 10.75
N LEU A 322 -3.35 -11.01 10.81
CA LEU A 322 -2.64 -11.71 9.75
C LEU A 322 -3.36 -11.57 8.41
N ASN A 323 -4.69 -11.64 8.42
CA ASN A 323 -5.53 -11.43 7.25
C ASN A 323 -5.21 -10.06 6.61
N ALA A 324 -5.17 -8.99 7.40
CA ALA A 324 -4.84 -7.66 6.90
C ALA A 324 -3.49 -7.57 6.19
N PHE A 325 -2.45 -8.22 6.73
CA PHE A 325 -1.14 -8.27 6.08
C PHE A 325 -1.09 -9.18 4.85
N ALA A 326 -1.82 -10.28 4.86
CA ALA A 326 -1.87 -11.21 3.74
C ALA A 326 -2.67 -10.66 2.56
N LEU A 327 -3.76 -9.92 2.80
CA LEU A 327 -4.64 -9.44 1.73
C LEU A 327 -3.95 -8.49 0.76
N HIS A 328 -3.56 -7.30 1.22
CA HIS A 328 -3.09 -6.23 0.34
C HIS A 328 -1.85 -6.62 -0.46
N THR A 329 -0.88 -7.27 0.18
CA THR A 329 0.38 -7.61 -0.49
C THR A 329 0.18 -8.64 -1.59
N ASN A 330 -0.74 -9.61 -1.39
CA ASN A 330 -1.03 -10.60 -2.42
C ASN A 330 -1.81 -9.97 -3.58
N VAL A 331 -2.81 -9.12 -3.31
CA VAL A 331 -3.56 -8.38 -4.35
C VAL A 331 -2.62 -7.51 -5.18
N PHE A 332 -1.71 -6.75 -4.54
CA PHE A 332 -0.72 -5.97 -5.27
C PHE A 332 0.19 -6.86 -6.12
N ALA A 333 0.65 -8.00 -5.59
CA ALA A 333 1.54 -8.87 -6.34
C ALA A 333 0.91 -9.42 -7.61
N ILE A 334 -0.34 -9.90 -7.56
CA ILE A 334 -1.04 -10.40 -8.74
C ILE A 334 -1.44 -9.27 -9.69
N ALA A 335 -1.88 -8.12 -9.17
CA ALA A 335 -2.24 -6.97 -10.00
C ALA A 335 -1.02 -6.43 -10.75
N HIS A 336 0.12 -6.27 -10.08
CA HIS A 336 1.37 -5.85 -10.74
C HIS A 336 1.78 -6.85 -11.83
N MET A 337 1.74 -8.15 -11.54
CA MET A 337 2.08 -9.19 -12.53
C MET A 337 1.20 -9.11 -13.78
N ILE A 338 -0.13 -8.97 -13.62
CA ILE A 338 -1.07 -8.83 -14.74
C ILE A 338 -0.79 -7.53 -15.52
N LEU A 339 -0.64 -6.40 -14.82
CA LEU A 339 -0.39 -5.11 -15.45
C LEU A 339 0.97 -5.04 -16.16
N ASP A 340 2.00 -5.71 -15.63
CA ASP A 340 3.32 -5.78 -16.26
C ASP A 340 3.25 -6.61 -17.56
N ILE A 341 2.51 -7.72 -17.57
CA ILE A 341 2.30 -8.55 -18.78
C ILE A 341 1.47 -7.80 -19.82
N VAL A 342 0.30 -7.30 -19.42
CA VAL A 342 -0.64 -6.60 -20.31
C VAL A 342 -0.02 -5.31 -20.86
N GLY A 343 0.73 -4.58 -20.03
CA GLY A 343 1.41 -3.35 -20.39
C GLY A 343 2.76 -3.52 -21.09
N SER A 344 3.13 -4.76 -21.49
CA SER A 344 4.34 -5.05 -22.28
C SER A 344 4.16 -4.79 -23.78
N GLY A 345 3.01 -4.26 -24.22
CA GLY A 345 2.72 -3.98 -25.61
C GLY A 345 2.24 -5.22 -26.39
N ALA A 346 1.58 -4.95 -27.54
CA ALA A 346 0.99 -5.96 -28.41
C ALA A 346 2.01 -6.94 -29.02
N GLU A 347 3.31 -6.62 -28.99
CA GLU A 347 4.34 -7.53 -29.51
C GLU A 347 4.90 -8.48 -28.44
N GLN A 348 5.25 -7.96 -27.26
CA GLN A 348 5.93 -8.75 -26.22
C GLN A 348 4.93 -9.44 -25.29
N GLY A 349 3.80 -8.80 -24.98
CA GLY A 349 2.77 -9.36 -24.12
C GLY A 349 2.30 -10.76 -24.55
N PRO A 350 1.87 -10.96 -25.81
CA PRO A 350 1.47 -12.28 -26.30
C PRO A 350 2.59 -13.33 -26.21
N LYS A 351 3.85 -12.93 -26.48
CA LYS A 351 5.01 -13.83 -26.38
C LYS A 351 5.26 -14.28 -24.95
N ILE A 352 5.08 -13.39 -23.97
CA ILE A 352 5.20 -13.72 -22.54
C ILE A 352 4.09 -14.70 -22.15
N VAL A 353 2.83 -14.40 -22.50
CA VAL A 353 1.68 -15.28 -22.22
C VAL A 353 1.86 -16.65 -22.85
N ALA A 354 2.28 -16.72 -24.11
CA ALA A 354 2.54 -17.99 -24.80
C ALA A 354 3.60 -18.84 -24.10
N GLN A 355 4.71 -18.24 -23.66
CA GLN A 355 5.77 -18.95 -22.94
C GLN A 355 5.34 -19.45 -21.55
N LEU A 356 4.47 -18.70 -20.87
CA LEU A 356 3.91 -19.12 -19.58
C LEU A 356 2.86 -20.22 -19.75
N ARG A 357 1.96 -20.12 -20.74
CA ARG A 357 1.01 -21.18 -21.10
C ARG A 357 1.73 -22.47 -21.51
N GLN A 358 2.80 -22.35 -22.30
CA GLN A 358 3.63 -23.50 -22.67
C GLN A 358 4.21 -24.19 -21.43
N GLU A 359 4.80 -23.44 -20.49
CA GLU A 359 5.32 -24.01 -19.24
C GLU A 359 4.23 -24.74 -18.44
N ILE A 360 3.05 -24.11 -18.29
CA ILE A 360 1.90 -24.71 -17.60
C ILE A 360 1.51 -26.05 -18.22
N ASN A 361 1.39 -26.09 -19.56
CA ASN A 361 1.00 -27.29 -20.29
C ASN A 361 2.06 -28.39 -20.21
N GLU A 362 3.35 -28.05 -20.31
CA GLU A 362 4.46 -29.00 -20.17
C GLU A 362 4.52 -29.63 -18.77
N VAL A 363 4.27 -28.83 -17.72
CA VAL A 363 4.22 -29.34 -16.34
C VAL A 363 3.03 -30.28 -16.16
N ARG A 364 1.83 -29.88 -16.59
CA ARG A 364 0.61 -30.72 -16.51
C ARG A 364 0.74 -32.03 -17.29
N ALA A 365 1.31 -31.99 -18.50
CA ALA A 365 1.52 -33.19 -19.31
C ALA A 365 2.47 -34.19 -18.63
N ALA A 366 3.54 -33.69 -18.00
CA ALA A 366 4.50 -34.52 -17.28
C ALA A 366 3.93 -35.14 -15.99
N ASP A 367 2.88 -34.53 -15.42
CA ASP A 367 2.19 -35.04 -14.23
C ASP A 367 0.96 -35.91 -14.62
N GLY A 368 0.94 -36.45 -15.84
CA GLY A 368 -0.09 -37.37 -16.33
C GLY A 368 -1.38 -36.70 -16.79
N GLY A 369 -1.36 -35.39 -17.07
CA GLY A 369 -2.53 -34.64 -17.53
C GLY A 369 -3.56 -34.34 -16.45
N GLN A 370 -3.20 -34.50 -15.16
CA GLN A 370 -4.07 -34.15 -14.06
C GLN A 370 -4.38 -32.64 -14.08
N GLN A 371 -5.66 -32.28 -13.90
CA GLN A 371 -6.09 -30.88 -13.90
C GLN A 371 -5.68 -30.11 -12.64
N GLY A 372 -5.34 -30.82 -11.56
CA GLY A 372 -4.99 -30.24 -10.26
C GLY A 372 -3.52 -29.81 -10.12
N TRP A 373 -3.27 -28.94 -9.16
CA TRP A 373 -1.93 -28.49 -8.77
C TRP A 373 -1.48 -29.19 -7.48
N ASP A 374 -0.18 -29.43 -7.35
CA ASP A 374 0.45 -29.91 -6.13
C ASP A 374 1.77 -29.17 -5.89
N LYS A 375 2.43 -29.46 -4.76
CA LYS A 375 3.68 -28.77 -4.40
C LYS A 375 4.80 -29.00 -5.42
N ARG A 376 4.85 -30.18 -6.06
CA ARG A 376 5.90 -30.56 -7.02
C ARG A 376 5.67 -29.88 -8.36
N SER A 377 4.44 -29.84 -8.85
CA SER A 377 4.07 -29.20 -10.11
C SER A 377 4.27 -27.68 -10.03
N LEU A 378 3.85 -27.03 -8.94
CA LEU A 378 4.07 -25.59 -8.74
C LEU A 378 5.56 -25.21 -8.63
N ALA A 379 6.41 -26.11 -8.13
CA ALA A 379 7.86 -25.88 -8.06
C ALA A 379 8.53 -25.90 -9.45
N ARG A 380 7.90 -26.54 -10.45
CA ARG A 380 8.37 -26.62 -11.84
C ARG A 380 7.93 -25.45 -12.71
N LEU A 381 7.05 -24.58 -12.23
CA LEU A 381 6.66 -23.33 -12.91
C LEU A 381 7.76 -22.27 -12.68
N GLU A 382 8.89 -22.42 -13.38
CA GLU A 382 10.12 -21.64 -13.20
C GLU A 382 10.10 -20.28 -13.92
N ARG A 383 9.47 -20.20 -15.09
CA ARG A 383 9.21 -18.95 -15.82
C ARG A 383 8.17 -18.13 -15.07
N MET A 384 7.10 -18.75 -14.57
CA MET A 384 6.13 -18.09 -13.70
C MET A 384 6.81 -17.51 -12.44
N ASP A 385 7.69 -18.29 -11.81
CA ASP A 385 8.54 -17.82 -10.71
C ASP A 385 9.34 -16.58 -11.10
N SER A 386 10.00 -16.62 -12.26
CA SER A 386 10.81 -15.52 -12.75
C SER A 386 9.99 -14.26 -12.98
N SER A 387 8.82 -14.39 -13.60
CA SER A 387 7.96 -13.25 -13.93
C SER A 387 7.43 -12.57 -12.68
N PHE A 388 6.95 -13.34 -11.69
CA PHE A 388 6.56 -12.77 -10.40
C PHE A 388 7.74 -12.13 -9.66
N ARG A 389 8.92 -12.77 -9.70
CA ARG A 389 10.12 -12.25 -9.06
C ARG A 389 10.58 -10.94 -9.69
N GLU A 390 10.51 -10.82 -11.01
CA GLU A 390 10.81 -9.56 -11.70
C GLU A 390 9.75 -8.50 -11.43
N SER A 391 8.46 -8.85 -11.54
CA SER A 391 7.36 -7.92 -11.27
C SER A 391 7.48 -7.31 -9.87
N GLN A 392 7.78 -8.12 -8.86
CA GLN A 392 7.98 -7.66 -7.48
C GLN A 392 9.32 -6.98 -7.23
N ARG A 393 10.31 -7.10 -8.12
CA ARG A 393 11.54 -6.30 -8.09
C ARG A 393 11.23 -4.88 -8.58
N VAL A 394 10.61 -4.75 -9.76
CA VAL A 394 10.32 -3.44 -10.37
C VAL A 394 9.19 -2.71 -9.66
N ASN A 395 8.22 -3.45 -9.10
CA ASN A 395 7.07 -2.92 -8.38
C ASN A 395 7.12 -3.26 -6.88
N THR A 396 8.29 -3.19 -6.25
CA THR A 396 8.42 -3.53 -4.82
C THR A 396 7.59 -2.60 -3.92
N ILE A 397 6.91 -3.20 -2.95
CA ILE A 397 6.18 -2.47 -1.91
C ILE A 397 7.14 -1.87 -0.86
N LEU A 398 8.37 -2.37 -0.78
CA LEU A 398 9.36 -1.98 0.22
C LEU A 398 10.28 -0.89 -0.34
N SER A 399 10.01 0.36 0.06
CA SER A 399 10.93 1.47 -0.24
C SER A 399 12.21 1.37 0.60
N LEU A 400 12.03 1.11 1.90
CA LEU A 400 13.10 0.81 2.86
C LEU A 400 12.89 -0.58 3.45
N GLY A 401 13.95 -1.36 3.55
CA GLY A 401 13.88 -2.71 4.09
C GLY A 401 15.18 -3.48 3.88
N PRO A 402 15.50 -4.46 4.74
CA PRO A 402 14.82 -4.79 5.98
C PRO A 402 14.99 -3.67 7.04
N LEU A 403 13.92 -3.37 7.78
CA LEU A 403 13.94 -2.40 8.89
C LEU A 403 14.05 -3.14 10.23
N ARG A 404 14.87 -2.64 11.15
CA ARG A 404 15.08 -3.24 12.48
C ARG A 404 15.26 -2.18 13.56
N ILE A 405 14.85 -2.49 14.79
CA ILE A 405 15.17 -1.68 15.97
C ILE A 405 16.44 -2.21 16.63
N VAL A 406 17.37 -1.32 16.96
CA VAL A 406 18.60 -1.66 17.67
C VAL A 406 18.29 -2.04 19.12
N GLY A 407 18.80 -3.20 19.53
CA GLY A 407 18.63 -3.80 20.84
C GLY A 407 19.34 -3.06 21.96
N LYS A 408 19.24 -3.62 23.17
CA LYS A 408 19.62 -2.94 24.43
C LYS A 408 21.08 -2.47 24.49
N ASP A 409 21.99 -3.22 23.88
CA ASP A 409 23.44 -2.98 23.97
C ASP A 409 23.96 -2.03 22.87
N GLY A 410 23.07 -1.53 22.00
CA GLY A 410 23.48 -0.78 20.80
C GLY A 410 24.13 -1.68 19.75
N VAL A 411 24.60 -1.08 18.66
CA VAL A 411 25.36 -1.77 17.61
C VAL A 411 26.39 -0.84 16.97
N THR A 412 27.53 -1.39 16.56
CA THR A 412 28.51 -0.67 15.73
C THR A 412 28.46 -1.23 14.31
N THR A 413 28.20 -0.37 13.32
CA THR A 413 28.14 -0.76 11.91
C THR A 413 29.53 -1.09 11.36
N PRO A 414 29.66 -1.81 10.24
CA PRO A 414 30.93 -2.00 9.54
C PRO A 414 31.64 -0.70 9.18
N SER A 415 30.89 0.36 8.87
CA SER A 415 31.38 1.74 8.69
C SER A 415 31.84 2.44 9.98
N GLY A 416 31.79 1.78 11.14
CA GLY A 416 32.25 2.31 12.42
C GLY A 416 31.24 3.24 13.12
N VAL A 417 29.99 3.30 12.66
CA VAL A 417 28.95 4.14 13.26
C VAL A 417 28.34 3.42 14.46
N GLN A 418 28.45 4.02 15.64
CA GLN A 418 27.80 3.54 16.86
C GLN A 418 26.35 3.99 16.91
N ILE A 419 25.42 3.04 16.86
CA ILE A 419 23.97 3.29 16.89
C ILE A 419 23.40 2.75 18.21
N PRO A 420 22.78 3.60 19.04
CA PRO A 420 22.28 3.16 20.35
C PRO A 420 20.92 2.49 20.27
N ARG A 421 20.53 1.86 21.38
CA ARG A 421 19.22 1.23 21.60
C ARG A 421 18.06 2.10 21.13
N GLY A 422 17.08 1.47 20.49
CA GLY A 422 15.81 2.08 20.12
C GLY A 422 15.86 2.95 18.86
N TYR A 423 17.03 3.07 18.22
CA TYR A 423 17.13 3.57 16.85
C TYR A 423 16.69 2.50 15.86
N GLN A 424 16.19 2.95 14.71
CA GLN A 424 15.80 2.06 13.63
C GLN A 424 16.87 2.11 12.54
N VAL A 425 17.29 0.95 12.04
CA VAL A 425 18.23 0.81 10.93
C VAL A 425 17.53 0.17 9.73
N GLY A 426 17.92 0.57 8.52
CA GLY A 426 17.40 -0.02 7.29
C GLY A 426 18.29 0.18 6.09
N ILE A 427 17.93 -0.48 4.98
CA ILE A 427 18.64 -0.47 3.69
C ILE A 427 17.69 0.10 2.62
N PRO A 428 18.20 0.78 1.57
CA PRO A 428 17.36 1.29 0.47
C PRO A 428 16.92 0.16 -0.48
N ALA A 429 15.96 -0.66 -0.04
CA ALA A 429 15.46 -1.83 -0.77
C ALA A 429 15.06 -1.50 -2.22
N TYR A 430 14.26 -0.45 -2.40
CA TYR A 430 13.85 0.00 -3.74
C TYR A 430 15.07 0.32 -4.61
N SER A 431 16.04 1.08 -4.11
CA SER A 431 17.22 1.45 -4.90
C SER A 431 18.10 0.25 -5.27
N ILE A 432 18.26 -0.71 -4.36
CA ILE A 432 18.99 -1.96 -4.63
C ILE A 432 18.34 -2.75 -5.76
N HIS A 433 17.01 -2.78 -5.81
CA HIS A 433 16.29 -3.45 -6.88
C HIS A 433 16.54 -2.86 -8.26
N PHE A 434 16.98 -1.60 -8.35
CA PHE A 434 17.36 -0.93 -9.60
C PHE A 434 18.87 -0.75 -9.76
N ASP A 435 19.68 -1.40 -8.92
CA ASP A 435 21.14 -1.29 -9.00
C ASP A 435 21.69 -2.01 -10.22
N THR A 436 22.31 -1.27 -11.12
CA THR A 436 22.91 -1.80 -12.35
C THR A 436 24.09 -2.72 -12.10
N ASP A 437 24.78 -2.56 -10.96
CA ASP A 437 25.88 -3.46 -10.56
C ASP A 437 25.34 -4.87 -10.21
N ILE A 438 24.05 -4.98 -9.85
CA ILE A 438 23.38 -6.22 -9.45
C ILE A 438 22.55 -6.81 -10.60
N TYR A 439 21.81 -5.96 -11.30
CA TYR A 439 20.80 -6.38 -12.27
C TYR A 439 21.17 -6.17 -13.73
N GLY A 440 22.27 -5.45 -14.01
CA GLY A 440 22.71 -5.12 -15.36
C GLY A 440 22.20 -3.76 -15.84
N PRO A 441 22.57 -3.33 -17.05
CA PRO A 441 22.21 -2.02 -17.60
C PRO A 441 20.70 -1.86 -17.82
N ASP A 442 19.96 -2.97 -17.95
CA ASP A 442 18.52 -3.01 -18.13
C ASP A 442 17.75 -3.12 -16.80
N ALA A 443 18.36 -2.77 -15.66
CA ALA A 443 17.74 -2.87 -14.33
C ALA A 443 16.41 -2.11 -14.22
N GLU A 444 16.19 -1.07 -15.03
CA GLU A 444 14.92 -0.32 -15.05
C GLU A 444 13.80 -1.02 -15.84
N ALA A 445 14.16 -1.93 -16.74
CA ALA A 445 13.20 -2.64 -17.58
C ALA A 445 12.60 -3.84 -16.84
N PHE A 446 11.32 -4.10 -17.11
CA PHE A 446 10.67 -5.35 -16.75
C PHE A 446 11.14 -6.44 -17.73
N ASN A 447 11.98 -7.37 -17.25
CA ASN A 447 12.35 -8.57 -17.99
C ASN A 447 11.78 -9.82 -17.28
N PRO A 448 10.61 -10.35 -17.72
CA PRO A 448 9.91 -11.41 -17.00
C PRO A 448 10.75 -12.67 -16.81
N PHE A 449 11.70 -12.95 -17.71
CA PHE A 449 12.49 -14.17 -17.68
C PHE A 449 13.92 -13.97 -17.14
N ARG A 450 14.25 -12.78 -16.61
CA ARG A 450 15.57 -12.46 -16.02
C ARG A 450 16.09 -13.52 -15.04
N PHE A 451 15.23 -14.01 -14.16
CA PHE A 451 15.62 -14.97 -13.13
C PHE A 451 15.55 -16.42 -13.62
N TYR A 452 14.75 -16.70 -14.64
CA TYR A 452 14.73 -17.98 -15.34
C TYR A 452 16.04 -18.19 -16.11
N ASP A 453 16.53 -17.17 -16.80
CA ASP A 453 17.82 -17.23 -17.51
C ASP A 453 18.98 -17.38 -16.51
N LYS A 454 19.00 -16.58 -15.43
CA LYS A 454 19.97 -16.76 -14.33
C LYS A 454 19.93 -18.17 -13.73
N ARG A 455 18.73 -18.80 -13.65
CA ARG A 455 18.57 -20.17 -13.17
C ARG A 455 19.19 -21.17 -14.14
N LYS A 456 18.94 -21.01 -15.44
CA LYS A 456 19.52 -21.85 -16.50
C LYS A 456 21.04 -21.75 -16.55
N ASP A 457 21.58 -20.54 -16.55
CA ASP A 457 23.03 -20.31 -16.60
C ASP A 457 23.73 -20.94 -15.41
N ALA A 458 23.17 -20.78 -14.20
CA ALA A 458 23.71 -21.38 -12.99
C ALA A 458 23.72 -22.92 -13.07
N ARG A 459 22.63 -23.54 -13.56
CA ARG A 459 22.57 -24.99 -13.75
C ARG A 459 23.51 -25.48 -14.85
N GLY A 460 23.64 -24.74 -15.95
CA GLY A 460 24.59 -25.04 -17.04
C GLY A 460 26.05 -25.00 -16.57
N ALA A 461 26.36 -24.15 -15.59
CA ALA A 461 27.65 -24.09 -14.91
C ALA A 461 27.81 -25.14 -13.77
N GLY A 462 26.84 -26.03 -13.57
CA GLY A 462 26.86 -27.06 -12.52
C GLY A 462 26.44 -26.59 -11.11
N ASP A 463 26.04 -25.32 -10.94
CA ASP A 463 25.63 -24.76 -9.64
C ASP A 463 24.09 -24.81 -9.47
N ASN A 464 23.61 -26.02 -9.17
CA ASN A 464 22.18 -26.27 -8.93
C ASN A 464 21.62 -25.44 -7.76
N ILE A 465 22.44 -25.13 -6.75
CA ILE A 465 22.02 -24.36 -5.57
C ILE A 465 21.77 -22.91 -5.95
N LYS A 466 22.69 -22.29 -6.71
CA LYS A 466 22.52 -20.93 -7.22
C LYS A 466 21.33 -20.83 -8.18
N GLY A 467 21.07 -21.88 -8.97
CA GLY A 467 19.87 -22.00 -9.78
C GLY A 467 18.59 -22.02 -8.94
N ALA A 468 18.51 -22.91 -7.94
CA ALA A 468 17.36 -23.00 -7.05
C ALA A 468 17.08 -21.68 -6.30
N ARG A 469 18.12 -20.91 -5.97
CA ARG A 469 18.00 -19.60 -5.31
C ARG A 469 17.33 -18.52 -6.16
N GLN A 470 17.02 -18.79 -7.43
CA GLN A 470 16.29 -17.88 -8.32
C GLN A 470 14.75 -18.02 -8.20
N ALA A 471 14.22 -18.94 -7.39
CA ALA A 471 12.77 -19.05 -7.15
C ALA A 471 12.18 -17.78 -6.51
N TRP A 472 10.92 -17.45 -6.80
CA TRP A 472 10.31 -16.19 -6.36
C TRP A 472 10.30 -16.04 -4.83
N ALA A 473 9.94 -17.12 -4.13
CA ALA A 473 9.93 -17.18 -2.67
C ALA A 473 11.34 -17.22 -2.03
N THR A 474 12.42 -17.23 -2.82
CA THR A 474 13.79 -17.20 -2.27
C THR A 474 14.30 -15.77 -2.15
N THR A 475 14.67 -15.39 -0.94
CA THR A 475 15.24 -14.08 -0.63
C THR A 475 16.76 -14.09 -0.70
N SER A 476 17.35 -12.91 -0.90
CA SER A 476 18.78 -12.69 -0.73
C SER A 476 19.01 -11.27 -0.25
N ALA A 477 20.26 -10.93 0.04
CA ALA A 477 20.61 -9.55 0.36
C ALA A 477 20.38 -8.60 -0.84
N ASP A 478 20.29 -9.14 -2.07
CA ASP A 478 20.09 -8.38 -3.30
C ASP A 478 18.61 -8.38 -3.75
N TYR A 479 17.83 -9.40 -3.37
CA TYR A 479 16.39 -9.48 -3.65
C TYR A 479 15.57 -9.41 -2.36
N LEU A 480 15.08 -8.19 -2.08
CA LEU A 480 14.48 -7.79 -0.80
C LEU A 480 12.95 -7.70 -0.77
N SER A 481 12.20 -8.10 -1.81
CA SER A 481 10.72 -7.90 -1.86
C SER A 481 9.98 -8.66 -0.75
N PHE A 482 10.55 -9.77 -0.26
CA PHE A 482 10.08 -10.51 0.92
C PHE A 482 10.96 -10.26 2.17
N GLY A 483 11.73 -9.17 2.21
CA GLY A 483 12.81 -9.00 3.17
C GLY A 483 13.96 -9.99 2.92
N ALA A 484 14.78 -10.26 3.94
CA ALA A 484 15.91 -11.18 3.84
C ALA A 484 16.31 -11.76 5.20
N GLY A 485 17.02 -12.90 5.16
CA GLY A 485 17.58 -13.59 6.33
C GLY A 485 16.53 -14.25 7.22
N LEU A 486 16.83 -14.35 8.52
CA LEU A 486 15.95 -14.93 9.55
C LEU A 486 14.60 -14.22 9.66
N ASN A 487 14.58 -12.94 9.27
CA ASN A 487 13.44 -12.05 9.32
C ASN A 487 12.91 -11.77 7.90
N SER A 488 12.90 -12.80 7.04
CA SER A 488 12.21 -12.79 5.76
C SER A 488 10.72 -13.12 5.97
N CYS A 489 9.87 -12.69 5.05
CA CYS A 489 8.43 -12.89 5.12
C CYS A 489 8.11 -14.37 5.35
N PRO A 490 7.45 -14.73 6.45
CA PRO A 490 7.17 -16.12 6.77
C PRO A 490 6.11 -16.71 5.82
N GLY A 491 5.20 -15.88 5.31
CA GLY A 491 4.14 -16.28 4.37
C GLY A 491 4.55 -16.39 2.90
N ARG A 492 5.83 -16.16 2.55
CA ARG A 492 6.28 -16.09 1.14
C ARG A 492 6.02 -17.37 0.32
N PHE A 493 6.10 -18.54 0.95
CA PHE A 493 5.80 -19.80 0.28
C PHE A 493 4.31 -19.93 0.01
N PHE A 494 3.47 -19.58 1.00
CA PHE A 494 2.02 -19.54 0.85
C PHE A 494 1.59 -18.60 -0.28
N ALA A 495 2.09 -17.36 -0.27
CA ALA A 495 1.86 -16.37 -1.34
C ALA A 495 2.30 -16.93 -2.71
N SER A 496 3.51 -17.48 -2.80
CA SER A 496 4.02 -18.04 -4.05
C SER A 496 3.19 -19.21 -4.57
N GLY A 497 2.70 -20.11 -3.70
CA GLY A 497 1.86 -21.22 -4.12
C GLY A 497 0.50 -20.74 -4.61
N MET A 498 -0.20 -19.96 -3.78
CA MET A 498 -1.53 -19.43 -4.07
C MET A 498 -1.55 -18.58 -5.34
N LEU A 499 -0.60 -17.65 -5.49
CA LEU A 499 -0.59 -16.74 -6.64
C LEU A 499 -0.13 -17.41 -7.94
N LYS A 500 0.66 -18.48 -7.88
CA LYS A 500 0.95 -19.31 -9.06
C LYS A 500 -0.28 -20.08 -9.52
N VAL A 501 -1.06 -20.66 -8.60
CA VAL A 501 -2.33 -21.30 -8.94
C VAL A 501 -3.28 -20.29 -9.58
N LEU A 502 -3.46 -19.13 -8.94
CA LEU A 502 -4.30 -18.05 -9.47
C LEU A 502 -3.86 -17.62 -10.87
N MET A 503 -2.57 -17.30 -11.07
CA MET A 503 -2.09 -16.86 -12.38
C MET A 503 -2.16 -17.97 -13.43
N ALA A 504 -1.93 -19.22 -13.06
CA ALA A 504 -2.07 -20.35 -13.99
C ALA A 504 -3.53 -20.49 -14.46
N ASN A 505 -4.49 -20.40 -13.53
CA ASN A 505 -5.91 -20.45 -13.86
C ASN A 505 -6.32 -19.25 -14.73
N ILE A 506 -5.80 -18.06 -14.43
CA ILE A 506 -6.05 -16.88 -15.26
C ILE A 506 -5.52 -17.10 -16.69
N LEU A 507 -4.26 -17.51 -16.84
CA LEU A 507 -3.63 -17.70 -18.16
C LEU A 507 -4.31 -18.79 -18.98
N LEU A 508 -4.88 -19.81 -18.35
CA LEU A 508 -5.52 -20.92 -19.04
C LEU A 508 -6.94 -20.60 -19.51
N LYS A 509 -7.67 -19.78 -18.74
CA LYS A 509 -9.11 -19.55 -18.94
C LYS A 509 -9.42 -18.25 -19.69
N TYR A 510 -8.52 -17.27 -19.66
CA TYR A 510 -8.77 -15.94 -20.21
C TYR A 510 -7.73 -15.57 -21.27
N GLU A 511 -8.20 -14.85 -22.28
CA GLU A 511 -7.38 -14.09 -23.22
C GLU A 511 -7.22 -12.64 -22.75
N PHE A 512 -6.17 -11.97 -23.22
CA PHE A 512 -5.83 -10.61 -22.81
C PHE A 512 -5.77 -9.68 -24.02
N GLU A 513 -6.39 -8.51 -23.89
CA GLU A 513 -6.07 -7.37 -24.75
C GLU A 513 -4.83 -6.66 -24.18
N PHE A 514 -3.82 -6.45 -25.04
CA PHE A 514 -2.53 -5.88 -24.61
C PHE A 514 -2.48 -4.37 -24.84
N GLN A 515 -1.95 -3.67 -23.85
CA GLN A 515 -1.83 -2.22 -23.86
C GLN A 515 -0.41 -1.81 -24.26
N GLU A 516 -0.28 -0.71 -25.02
CA GLU A 516 1.04 -0.21 -25.46
C GLU A 516 1.97 0.11 -24.29
N LYS A 517 1.41 0.65 -23.21
CA LYS A 517 2.16 1.01 -22.00
C LYS A 517 1.40 0.59 -20.76
N ARG A 518 2.14 0.08 -19.79
CA ARG A 518 1.66 -0.15 -18.43
C ARG A 518 1.14 1.15 -17.78
N PRO A 519 -0.05 1.15 -17.14
CA PRO A 519 -0.50 2.25 -16.30
C PRO A 519 0.52 2.61 -15.22
N GLU A 520 0.71 3.90 -14.92
CA GLU A 520 1.63 4.31 -13.86
C GLU A 520 1.07 3.96 -12.48
N ASN A 521 1.98 3.65 -11.54
CA ASN A 521 1.56 3.38 -10.17
C ASN A 521 1.04 4.68 -9.54
N LEU A 522 -0.25 4.74 -9.23
CA LEU A 522 -0.82 5.88 -8.50
C LEU A 522 -0.23 5.91 -7.09
N TRP A 523 0.55 6.96 -6.81
CA TRP A 523 1.05 7.25 -5.48
C TRP A 523 0.06 8.18 -4.77
N GLN A 524 -0.35 7.84 -3.55
CA GLN A 524 -1.35 8.61 -2.82
C GLN A 524 -0.76 9.94 -2.31
N GLY A 525 -1.02 11.04 -3.01
CA GLY A 525 -0.78 12.41 -2.53
C GLY A 525 -1.17 13.51 -3.53
N GLY A 526 -1.98 14.50 -3.10
CA GLY A 526 -2.31 15.73 -3.87
C GLY A 526 -3.75 15.81 -4.40
N SER A 527 -4.02 15.24 -5.58
CA SER A 527 -5.26 15.46 -6.36
C SER A 527 -6.55 14.98 -5.69
N MET A 528 -6.46 14.06 -4.73
CA MET A 528 -7.61 13.54 -3.99
C MET A 528 -8.24 14.61 -3.08
N ALA A 529 -7.44 15.57 -2.57
CA ALA A 529 -7.95 16.61 -1.66
C ALA A 529 -8.89 17.59 -2.37
N ALA A 530 -8.53 18.01 -3.59
CA ALA A 530 -9.37 18.87 -4.41
C ALA A 530 -10.69 18.19 -4.83
N GLN A 531 -10.62 16.91 -5.21
CA GLN A 531 -11.79 16.12 -5.59
C GLN A 531 -12.78 15.95 -4.41
N ILE A 532 -12.27 15.65 -3.21
CA ILE A 532 -13.09 15.52 -2.01
C ILE A 532 -13.74 16.86 -1.66
N ALA A 533 -12.99 17.95 -1.70
CA ALA A 533 -13.51 19.28 -1.37
C ALA A 533 -14.60 19.75 -2.33
N ILE A 534 -14.39 19.61 -3.64
CA ILE A 534 -15.39 19.95 -4.66
C ILE A 534 -16.66 19.13 -4.46
N ARG A 535 -16.54 17.81 -4.23
CA ARG A 535 -17.70 16.94 -3.97
C ARG A 535 -18.49 17.39 -2.73
N LEU A 536 -17.81 17.69 -1.63
CA LEU A 536 -18.44 18.16 -0.40
C LEU A 536 -19.21 19.47 -0.59
N LEU A 537 -18.63 20.40 -1.35
CA LEU A 537 -19.25 21.69 -1.68
C LEU A 537 -20.43 21.53 -2.64
N MET A 538 -20.38 20.58 -3.57
CA MET A 538 -21.52 20.26 -4.43
C MET A 538 -22.66 19.59 -3.67
N GLU A 539 -22.35 18.70 -2.71
CA GLU A 539 -23.33 18.04 -1.84
C GLU A 539 -23.92 19.02 -0.80
N ASN A 540 -23.17 20.05 -0.42
CA ASN A 540 -23.57 21.05 0.58
C ASN A 540 -23.28 22.50 0.09
N PRO A 541 -24.00 22.99 -0.94
CA PRO A 541 -23.67 24.24 -1.64
C PRO A 541 -23.79 25.50 -0.80
N TYR A 542 -24.50 25.43 0.33
CA TYR A 542 -24.69 26.55 1.26
C TYR A 542 -23.92 26.37 2.58
N ALA A 543 -23.15 25.29 2.73
CA ALA A 543 -22.38 25.06 3.93
C ALA A 543 -21.25 26.09 4.01
N THR A 544 -21.21 26.79 5.13
CA THR A 544 -20.12 27.68 5.48
C THR A 544 -18.84 26.85 5.69
N PRO A 545 -17.63 27.44 5.52
CA PRO A 545 -16.39 26.75 5.86
C PRO A 545 -16.43 26.11 7.26
N GLN A 546 -17.11 26.73 8.23
CA GLN A 546 -17.30 26.27 9.60
C GLN A 546 -18.15 25.00 9.73
N GLU A 547 -18.98 24.69 8.74
CA GLU A 547 -19.82 23.48 8.69
C GLU A 547 -19.15 22.34 7.92
N LEU A 548 -18.19 22.65 7.04
CA LEU A 548 -17.48 21.65 6.24
C LEU A 548 -16.36 20.95 7.03
N PRO A 549 -16.09 19.64 6.81
CA PRO A 549 -14.99 18.94 7.48
C PRO A 549 -13.61 19.46 7.03
N ILE A 550 -13.54 20.11 5.86
CA ILE A 550 -12.35 20.77 5.32
C ILE A 550 -12.61 22.28 5.32
N LYS A 551 -11.76 23.05 6.01
CA LYS A 551 -11.94 24.50 6.21
C LYS A 551 -11.32 25.36 5.11
N PHE A 552 -10.16 24.94 4.63
CA PHE A 552 -9.44 25.59 3.55
C PHE A 552 -8.52 24.59 2.85
N LEU A 553 -8.04 24.93 1.66
CA LEU A 553 -7.11 24.12 0.89
C LEU A 553 -5.80 24.83 0.60
N VAL A 554 -4.71 24.06 0.58
CA VAL A 554 -3.43 24.48 0.02
C VAL A 554 -3.06 23.49 -1.08
N LEU A 555 -3.05 23.97 -2.32
CA LEU A 555 -2.94 23.16 -3.53
C LEU A 555 -1.69 23.58 -4.28
N ILE A 556 -0.81 22.61 -4.53
CA ILE A 556 0.52 22.88 -5.08
C ILE A 556 0.70 21.98 -6.29
N ASN A 557 0.83 22.60 -7.46
CA ASN A 557 0.89 21.93 -8.76
C ASN A 557 -0.20 20.85 -8.94
N SER A 558 -1.39 21.07 -8.36
CA SER A 558 -2.46 20.08 -8.29
C SER A 558 -3.35 20.14 -9.53
N ALA A 559 -3.65 18.98 -10.13
CA ALA A 559 -4.47 18.93 -11.34
C ALA A 559 -5.96 19.07 -11.04
N VAL A 560 -6.73 19.55 -12.03
CA VAL A 560 -8.19 19.57 -11.97
C VAL A 560 -8.72 18.13 -12.00
N PRO A 561 -9.52 17.70 -11.03
CA PRO A 561 -10.10 16.37 -11.06
C PRO A 561 -11.16 16.27 -12.18
N PRO A 562 -11.26 15.12 -12.88
CA PRO A 562 -12.41 14.86 -13.74
C PRO A 562 -13.67 14.61 -12.90
N PHE A 563 -14.84 14.84 -13.50
CA PHE A 563 -16.13 14.50 -12.90
C PHE A 563 -17.08 13.87 -13.92
N ILE A 564 -18.06 13.13 -13.40
CA ILE A 564 -19.01 12.33 -14.17
C ILE A 564 -20.42 12.80 -13.83
N MET A 565 -21.23 13.07 -14.84
CA MET A 565 -22.61 13.55 -14.73
C MET A 565 -23.54 12.71 -15.61
N PRO A 566 -24.84 12.60 -15.28
CA PRO A 566 -25.82 12.02 -16.17
C PRO A 566 -25.89 12.78 -17.51
N LEU A 567 -26.07 12.04 -18.61
CA LEU A 567 -26.32 12.60 -19.93
C LEU A 567 -27.81 12.87 -20.04
N ASP A 568 -28.22 14.13 -19.80
CA ASP A 568 -29.59 14.60 -20.02
C ASP A 568 -29.99 14.46 -21.51
N GLU A 569 -31.28 14.64 -21.85
CA GLU A 569 -31.80 14.58 -23.24
C GLU A 569 -31.24 15.64 -24.21
N GLN A 570 -30.15 16.32 -23.82
CA GLN A 570 -29.46 17.32 -24.62
C GLN A 570 -28.82 16.73 -25.88
N LYS A 571 -28.90 17.48 -26.98
CA LYS A 571 -28.23 17.12 -28.23
C LYS A 571 -26.71 17.21 -28.05
N VAL A 572 -26.00 16.17 -28.49
CA VAL A 572 -24.54 16.14 -28.53
C VAL A 572 -24.07 16.07 -29.97
N THR A 573 -23.01 16.79 -30.30
CA THR A 573 -22.39 16.77 -31.63
C THR A 573 -21.08 16.02 -31.55
N GLU A 574 -20.86 15.02 -32.39
CA GLU A 574 -19.60 14.28 -32.39
C GLU A 574 -18.43 15.17 -32.76
N LEU A 575 -17.30 14.93 -32.11
CA LEU A 575 -16.10 15.72 -32.27
C LEU A 575 -14.89 14.78 -32.37
N PRO A 576 -14.03 14.93 -33.38
CA PRO A 576 -12.76 14.22 -33.42
C PRO A 576 -11.95 14.50 -32.16
N ILE A 577 -11.31 13.49 -31.57
CA ILE A 577 -10.58 13.67 -30.32
C ILE A 577 -9.38 14.61 -30.49
N GLU A 578 -8.86 14.74 -31.71
CA GLU A 578 -7.83 15.70 -32.12
C GLU A 578 -8.26 17.15 -31.89
N GLU A 579 -9.57 17.43 -31.94
CA GLU A 579 -10.16 18.74 -31.64
C GLU A 579 -10.47 18.93 -30.15
N ALA A 580 -10.31 17.89 -29.31
CA ALA A 580 -10.46 17.93 -27.86
C ALA A 580 -9.18 17.47 -27.12
N PRO A 581 -8.05 18.17 -27.29
CA PRO A 581 -6.76 17.76 -26.73
C PRO A 581 -6.77 17.65 -25.20
N LYS A 582 -7.60 18.44 -24.50
CA LYS A 582 -7.76 18.38 -23.04
C LYS A 582 -8.42 17.09 -22.57
N LEU A 583 -9.30 16.50 -23.37
CA LEU A 583 -9.96 15.24 -23.06
C LEU A 583 -9.15 14.04 -23.53
N ARG A 584 -8.07 14.26 -24.30
CA ARG A 584 -7.27 13.16 -24.86
C ARG A 584 -6.75 12.23 -23.79
N MET A 585 -6.29 12.77 -22.66
CA MET A 585 -5.85 11.95 -21.53
C MET A 585 -6.99 11.07 -20.98
N LEU A 586 -8.18 11.64 -20.76
CA LEU A 586 -9.34 10.85 -20.29
C LEU A 586 -9.81 9.89 -21.38
N PHE A 587 -9.74 10.27 -22.64
CA PHE A 587 -10.17 9.46 -23.75
C PHE A 587 -9.26 8.26 -23.90
N ASP A 588 -7.95 8.45 -23.92
CA ASP A 588 -7.00 7.33 -24.03
C ASP A 588 -7.06 6.41 -22.80
N VAL A 589 -7.45 6.92 -21.62
CA VAL A 589 -7.63 6.12 -20.39
C VAL A 589 -8.96 5.36 -20.36
N PHE A 590 -10.03 5.92 -20.95
CA PHE A 590 -11.41 5.41 -20.82
C PHE A 590 -12.09 5.09 -22.16
N LYS A 591 -11.37 5.08 -23.28
CA LYS A 591 -11.93 4.76 -24.60
C LYS A 591 -12.31 3.28 -24.62
N ALA A 592 -13.61 3.02 -24.70
CA ALA A 592 -14.13 1.66 -24.80
C ALA A 592 -13.66 0.97 -26.09
N ASP A 593 -13.29 -0.29 -25.95
CA ASP A 593 -13.10 -1.24 -27.05
C ASP A 593 -14.46 -1.54 -27.71
N PRO A 594 -14.60 -1.39 -29.05
CA PRO A 594 -15.78 -1.81 -29.79
C PRO A 594 -16.26 -3.25 -29.54
N ALA A 595 -15.42 -4.12 -28.95
CA ALA A 595 -15.72 -5.53 -28.69
C ALA A 595 -16.40 -5.81 -27.33
N GLU A 596 -16.55 -4.83 -26.43
CA GLU A 596 -16.95 -5.09 -25.03
C GLU A 596 -18.40 -4.75 -24.67
N HIS A 597 -19.24 -4.37 -25.64
CA HIS A 597 -20.64 -3.91 -25.44
C HIS A 597 -20.84 -2.79 -24.38
N LEU A 598 -19.76 -2.25 -23.82
CA LEU A 598 -19.77 -1.04 -23.02
C LEU A 598 -20.02 0.15 -23.93
N ASP A 599 -20.80 1.09 -23.44
CA ASP A 599 -21.20 2.24 -24.21
C ASP A 599 -19.97 3.05 -24.65
N LYS A 600 -19.68 3.02 -25.95
CA LYS A 600 -18.53 3.69 -26.55
C LYS A 600 -18.42 5.12 -26.06
N LEU A 601 -17.44 5.38 -25.19
CA LEU A 601 -17.10 6.73 -24.79
C LEU A 601 -16.64 7.46 -26.05
N ARG A 602 -17.48 8.39 -26.50
CA ARG A 602 -17.26 9.13 -27.74
C ARG A 602 -16.98 10.59 -27.38
N PRO A 603 -15.96 11.22 -27.99
CA PRO A 603 -15.74 12.63 -27.80
C PRO A 603 -16.86 13.39 -28.49
N VAL A 604 -17.49 14.26 -27.74
CA VAL A 604 -18.57 15.09 -28.24
C VAL A 604 -18.42 16.51 -27.72
N LYS A 605 -19.13 17.39 -28.40
CA LYS A 605 -19.50 18.71 -27.91
C LYS A 605 -20.95 18.64 -27.42
N LEU A 606 -21.17 18.89 -26.14
CA LEU A 606 -22.51 19.02 -25.55
C LEU A 606 -23.24 20.23 -26.15
N ALA A 607 -24.57 20.30 -26.02
CA ALA A 607 -25.40 21.38 -26.58
C ALA A 607 -24.95 22.78 -26.13
N ASN A 608 -24.43 22.86 -24.90
CA ASN A 608 -23.91 24.10 -24.36
C ASN A 608 -22.60 24.52 -25.05
N GLY A 609 -21.86 23.60 -25.68
CA GLY A 609 -20.59 23.84 -26.36
C GLY A 609 -19.39 23.20 -25.67
N ARG A 610 -19.60 22.56 -24.51
CA ARG A 610 -18.55 21.93 -23.71
C ARG A 610 -18.11 20.61 -24.35
N GLN A 611 -16.80 20.40 -24.40
CA GLN A 611 -16.25 19.11 -24.81
C GLN A 611 -16.41 18.11 -23.66
N ALA A 612 -16.91 16.92 -23.95
CA ALA A 612 -17.03 15.83 -23.00
C ALA A 612 -16.81 14.49 -23.68
N LEU A 613 -16.54 13.47 -22.88
CA LEU A 613 -16.62 12.08 -23.29
C LEU A 613 -17.97 11.56 -22.84
N VAL A 614 -18.83 11.14 -23.77
CA VAL A 614 -20.17 10.65 -23.45
C VAL A 614 -20.29 9.17 -23.71
N ASN A 615 -20.99 8.47 -22.84
CA ASN A 615 -21.52 7.14 -23.10
C ASN A 615 -23.05 7.26 -23.32
N LYS A 616 -23.88 6.20 -23.23
CA LYS A 616 -25.34 6.37 -23.46
C LYS A 616 -26.05 7.10 -22.31
N THR A 617 -25.49 7.09 -21.10
CA THR A 617 -26.20 7.52 -19.88
C THR A 617 -25.50 8.63 -19.11
N HIS A 618 -24.21 8.88 -19.36
CA HIS A 618 -23.36 9.78 -18.61
C HIS A 618 -22.35 10.47 -19.51
N TYR A 619 -21.85 11.61 -19.05
CA TYR A 619 -20.72 12.31 -19.64
C TYR A 619 -19.65 12.60 -18.59
N MET A 620 -18.40 12.56 -19.04
CA MET A 620 -17.23 12.86 -18.24
C MET A 620 -16.46 14.03 -18.85
N THR A 621 -16.07 14.97 -18.01
CA THR A 621 -15.32 16.16 -18.41
C THR A 621 -14.53 16.70 -17.23
N PHE A 622 -13.66 17.67 -17.46
CA PHE A 622 -12.96 18.39 -16.39
C PHE A 622 -13.76 19.61 -15.98
N PHE A 623 -13.77 19.95 -14.69
CA PHE A 623 -14.39 21.20 -14.22
C PHE A 623 -13.81 22.40 -14.98
N ASP A 624 -14.68 23.30 -15.40
CA ASP A 624 -14.30 24.47 -16.20
C ASP A 624 -15.17 25.66 -15.79
N LYS A 625 -14.50 26.78 -15.51
CA LYS A 625 -15.14 28.00 -15.00
C LYS A 625 -16.26 28.51 -15.89
N ALA A 626 -16.12 28.39 -17.21
CA ALA A 626 -17.12 28.90 -18.15
C ALA A 626 -18.46 28.15 -18.03
N TRP A 627 -18.43 26.91 -17.52
CA TRP A 627 -19.60 26.04 -17.46
C TRP A 627 -20.08 25.77 -16.03
N ASP A 628 -19.16 25.55 -15.10
CA ASP A 628 -19.47 25.15 -13.71
C ASP A 628 -19.37 26.32 -12.72
N GLY A 629 -18.95 27.50 -13.19
CA GLY A 629 -18.66 28.63 -12.33
C GLY A 629 -17.48 28.34 -11.40
N HIS A 630 -17.72 28.39 -10.09
CA HIS A 630 -16.70 28.24 -9.07
C HIS A 630 -17.00 27.09 -8.11
N PRO A 631 -16.93 25.82 -8.58
CA PRO A 631 -17.26 24.66 -7.76
C PRO A 631 -16.35 24.50 -6.54
N LEU A 632 -15.16 25.11 -6.57
CA LEU A 632 -14.30 25.24 -5.40
C LEU A 632 -14.53 26.60 -4.73
N SER A 633 -15.62 26.71 -3.98
CA SER A 633 -16.08 27.94 -3.30
C SER A 633 -15.53 28.14 -1.88
N MET A 634 -14.56 27.33 -1.45
CA MET A 634 -13.91 27.47 -0.15
C MET A 634 -12.59 28.24 -0.23
N PRO A 635 -12.12 28.79 0.90
CA PRO A 635 -10.79 29.39 0.98
C PRO A 635 -9.72 28.42 0.43
N SER A 636 -9.04 28.81 -0.65
CA SER A 636 -8.00 27.99 -1.27
C SER A 636 -6.76 28.81 -1.64
N LEU A 637 -5.58 28.27 -1.35
CA LEU A 637 -4.30 28.82 -1.81
C LEU A 637 -3.76 27.90 -2.90
N HIS A 638 -3.60 28.45 -4.09
CA HIS A 638 -3.05 27.78 -5.24
C HIS A 638 -1.62 28.26 -5.46
N ILE A 639 -0.71 27.32 -5.65
CA ILE A 639 0.71 27.59 -5.82
C ILE A 639 1.15 26.86 -7.09
N THR A 640 1.63 27.62 -8.08
CA THR A 640 1.99 27.06 -9.39
C THR A 640 3.34 27.57 -9.89
N GLY A 641 3.98 26.79 -10.76
CA GLY A 641 5.17 27.22 -11.48
C GLY A 641 4.89 28.30 -12.53
N LEU A 642 5.84 29.20 -12.72
CA LEU A 642 5.92 30.11 -13.87
C LEU A 642 6.36 29.28 -15.09
N GLY A 643 5.53 29.28 -16.13
CA GLY A 643 5.80 28.52 -17.36
C GLY A 643 5.29 27.08 -17.34
N ASP A 644 4.64 26.65 -16.26
CA ASP A 644 3.99 25.34 -16.17
C ASP A 644 2.79 25.24 -17.12
N ALA A 645 2.56 24.04 -17.65
CA ALA A 645 1.36 23.77 -18.40
C ALA A 645 0.12 23.99 -17.50
N PRO A 646 -0.98 24.60 -18.02
CA PRO A 646 -2.09 25.05 -17.18
C PRO A 646 -2.74 23.95 -16.33
N GLU A 647 -2.71 22.70 -16.78
CA GLU A 647 -3.21 21.52 -16.07
C GLU A 647 -2.53 21.28 -14.71
N TYR A 648 -1.32 21.81 -14.48
CA TYR A 648 -0.58 21.69 -13.22
C TYR A 648 -0.86 22.86 -12.28
N GLY A 649 -2.14 23.03 -11.93
CA GLY A 649 -2.60 23.96 -10.89
C GLY A 649 -3.26 25.25 -11.36
N GLN A 650 -2.95 25.77 -12.55
CA GLN A 650 -3.60 26.99 -13.05
C GLN A 650 -5.10 26.76 -13.30
N GLN A 651 -5.46 25.66 -13.96
CA GLN A 651 -6.85 25.32 -14.23
C GLN A 651 -7.66 25.10 -12.93
N LEU A 652 -7.03 24.59 -11.88
CA LEU A 652 -7.69 24.35 -10.59
C LEU A 652 -7.91 25.66 -9.82
N PHE A 653 -7.00 26.62 -9.96
CA PHE A 653 -7.21 27.99 -9.51
C PHE A 653 -8.34 28.67 -10.28
N ASP A 654 -8.44 28.45 -11.58
CA ASP A 654 -9.44 29.12 -12.43
C ASP A 654 -10.88 28.73 -12.05
N ILE A 655 -11.11 27.51 -11.56
CA ILE A 655 -12.42 27.04 -11.06
C ILE A 655 -12.68 27.35 -9.58
N ALA A 656 -11.74 28.01 -8.90
CA ALA A 656 -11.90 28.43 -7.52
C ALA A 656 -12.57 29.81 -7.44
N GLU A 657 -13.38 30.03 -6.41
CA GLU A 657 -14.09 31.29 -6.20
C GLU A 657 -13.08 32.44 -6.01
N PRO A 658 -13.04 33.47 -6.88
CA PRO A 658 -11.98 34.47 -6.88
C PRO A 658 -11.85 35.25 -5.58
N SER A 659 -12.95 35.44 -4.86
CA SER A 659 -12.95 36.09 -3.55
C SER A 659 -12.33 35.22 -2.43
N GLN A 660 -12.26 33.91 -2.65
CA GLN A 660 -11.80 32.89 -1.72
C GLN A 660 -10.45 32.26 -2.11
N ALA A 661 -10.00 32.48 -3.35
CA ALA A 661 -8.80 31.87 -3.91
C ALA A 661 -7.63 32.85 -3.95
N GLU A 662 -6.47 32.44 -3.43
CA GLU A 662 -5.21 33.16 -3.58
C GLU A 662 -4.29 32.37 -4.52
N HIS A 663 -3.56 33.06 -5.40
CA HIS A 663 -2.62 32.42 -6.33
C HIS A 663 -1.21 32.97 -6.16
N ILE A 664 -0.25 32.07 -5.93
CA ILE A 664 1.17 32.39 -5.89
C ILE A 664 1.88 31.66 -7.03
N LYS A 665 2.57 32.43 -7.87
CA LYS A 665 3.41 31.88 -8.94
C LYS A 665 4.88 31.90 -8.54
N HIS A 666 5.63 30.85 -8.85
CA HIS A 666 7.06 30.76 -8.54
C HIS A 666 7.91 30.33 -9.74
N VAL A 667 9.18 30.76 -9.78
CA VAL A 667 10.08 30.55 -10.93
C VAL A 667 10.54 29.10 -11.15
N PHE A 668 10.18 28.15 -10.27
CA PHE A 668 10.71 26.78 -10.26
C PHE A 668 9.94 25.73 -11.10
N GLY A 669 9.06 26.14 -12.03
CA GLY A 669 8.27 25.20 -12.86
C GLY A 669 7.43 24.20 -12.02
N HIS A 670 7.27 22.95 -12.49
CA HIS A 670 6.48 21.89 -11.82
C HIS A 670 7.06 21.40 -10.47
N ASP A 671 8.15 21.99 -9.99
CA ASP A 671 8.74 21.72 -8.68
C ASP A 671 8.10 22.59 -7.58
N PHE A 672 8.47 22.43 -6.31
CA PHE A 672 7.90 23.20 -5.20
C PHE A 672 8.44 24.65 -5.14
N PRO A 673 7.65 25.66 -4.73
CA PRO A 673 8.16 27.00 -4.46
C PRO A 673 9.28 26.98 -3.41
N ARG A 674 10.39 27.69 -3.67
CA ARG A 674 11.55 27.74 -2.78
C ARG A 674 12.07 29.18 -2.65
N GLY A 675 12.88 29.44 -1.63
CA GLY A 675 13.42 30.78 -1.33
C GLY A 675 12.72 31.44 -0.13
N LEU A 676 13.48 32.20 0.65
CA LEU A 676 13.02 32.75 1.94
C LEU A 676 11.81 33.68 1.76
N ASP A 677 11.88 34.59 0.79
CA ASP A 677 10.82 35.57 0.56
C ASP A 677 9.56 34.92 -0.03
N MET A 678 9.73 33.94 -0.93
CA MET A 678 8.62 33.14 -1.46
C MET A 678 7.90 32.37 -0.35
N ASN A 679 8.65 31.71 0.53
CA ASN A 679 8.07 30.97 1.65
C ASN A 679 7.39 31.88 2.67
N LYS A 680 7.93 33.09 2.91
CA LYS A 680 7.27 34.10 3.75
C LYS A 680 5.97 34.60 3.12
N THR A 681 5.91 34.74 1.80
CA THR A 681 4.69 35.11 1.08
C THR A 681 3.65 34.00 1.18
N ILE A 682 4.03 32.74 0.91
CA ILE A 682 3.15 31.58 1.05
C ILE A 682 2.63 31.45 2.49
N ALA A 683 3.50 31.55 3.50
CA ALA A 683 3.08 31.46 4.89
C ALA A 683 2.09 32.57 5.30
N ARG A 684 2.25 33.79 4.79
CA ARG A 684 1.30 34.89 4.98
C ARG A 684 -0.04 34.60 4.32
N SER A 685 -0.03 34.07 3.10
CA SER A 685 -1.25 33.66 2.39
C SER A 685 -1.97 32.51 3.08
N ILE A 686 -1.28 31.47 3.56
CA ILE A 686 -1.91 30.38 4.34
C ILE A 686 -2.59 30.93 5.59
N ARG A 687 -1.94 31.87 6.28
CA ARG A 687 -2.52 32.51 7.46
C ARG A 687 -3.77 33.34 7.13
N SER A 688 -3.70 34.19 6.09
CA SER A 688 -4.85 34.94 5.55
C SER A 688 -6.01 34.00 5.23
N LEU A 689 -5.70 32.86 4.61
CA LEU A 689 -6.69 31.86 4.23
C LEU A 689 -7.34 31.16 5.43
N ALA A 690 -6.55 30.81 6.44
CA ALA A 690 -7.06 30.25 7.67
C ALA A 690 -7.93 31.26 8.44
N GLU A 691 -7.59 32.55 8.41
CA GLU A 691 -8.40 33.63 9.00
C GLU A 691 -9.72 33.83 8.23
N LYS A 692 -9.74 33.66 6.91
CA LYS A 692 -10.99 33.67 6.10
C LYS A 692 -11.89 32.46 6.32
N ALA A 693 -11.32 31.34 6.76
CA ALA A 693 -12.02 30.08 7.00
C ALA A 693 -12.61 29.95 8.43
N LEU A 694 -12.25 30.88 9.32
CA LEU A 694 -12.74 31.03 10.69
C LEU A 694 -13.89 32.03 10.72
#